data_AF-A0A1Z4MYX5-F1
#
_entry.id   AF-A0A1Z4MYX5-F1
#
_cell.length_a   1.000
_cell.length_b   1.000
_cell.length_c   1.000
_cell.angle_alpha   90.00
_cell.angle_beta   90.00
_cell.angle_gamma   90.00
#
_symmetry.space_group_name_H-M   'P 1'
#
loop_
_entity.id
_entity.type
_entity.pdbx_description
1 polymer ?
#
loop_
_entity_poly.entity_id
_entity_poly.type
_entity_poly.pdbx_seq_one_letter_code
_entity_poly.pdbx_strand_id
1 'polypeptide(L)'
;MKQLHGNSLLLGTAAFIFLAAQPVWADTTQITDVQLSQVDGGINVILKTSSGSRPQVFTTKRGNALVTDIINTQLRLPQGNNFRQDNPASGIASVEIVQLDANSIRVVVTGSNNAPSSQPVGRKDNRITLGFSPSGDTTASKPNPTTPAPIATTPTPPSNPAAPLPGKKPDVLVPNPEITIDGKPAQPSGPGQPPNQGPPFLPRAVAPPVGDIAISNIDASPVNIDLGTQERVPRLVLRDAPVREVLSLLSRAAGLNLAYVGGASGGASSGGQASGAAGGQTISLDIENEPVQDVFNYVLRLSGLEANRSGRTIFVGPKLPNSTRDTVMRNVRLNQVTVGVALNFLVGLGAESAISRERLVTSVSAVPVGNSTAAVTQTQTTTETKLETQRADFKDSNPLLRGLQALGDERTNSVTLIGPARLIDMAMAQLTQLDIRRRQVVVNVKIIDVNLTGTQDYNTSFSFGVGNNFFAVDNGAASLNFGGSRPATASEAATSVNDTPVITNPVTGSPFYDPNSTVSISGTTPGTIIVNPDGTTTRSQNPGSGNFYQPLSPSNTNPLQPGFSQITPATDNIVTRNADGSTSVTQGTLGTATASLPSLYQFPKRLLASLQAQVTNGNAKILTDPTLIVQEGQQALVNLTQEVVGNITLQTTDTSGGSRTERQIEKQKVGLTLNVKIERIDDNGFVSLSVAPTVSAPTASQNTGNGQIVLVSERSLTSGMIRLRDGQTLILSGIIQDQDRTTVSKIPILGDIPLIGSLFRSTNRSNERREVVVLLTPQIMDDSERSSYGYNYNPSPEVRQMLERRGWKPSGQ
;
A
#
# COMPACT_ATOMS: atom_id res chain seq x y z
N MET A 1 -38.18 5.23 15.43
CA MET A 1 -39.62 5.31 15.80
C MET A 1 -39.80 6.31 16.92
N LYS A 2 -40.85 7.13 16.79
CA LYS A 2 -41.54 7.95 17.79
C LYS A 2 -40.78 9.10 18.49
N GLN A 3 -41.22 10.29 18.09
CA GLN A 3 -41.10 11.57 18.78
C GLN A 3 -41.64 11.50 20.21
N LEU A 4 -41.00 12.25 21.12
CA LEU A 4 -41.61 12.74 22.35
C LEU A 4 -41.16 14.19 22.55
N HIS A 5 -42.14 15.08 22.49
CA HIS A 5 -42.03 16.49 22.82
C HIS A 5 -42.03 16.67 24.35
N GLY A 6 -41.34 17.73 24.80
CA GLY A 6 -41.78 18.59 25.89
C GLY A 6 -41.71 18.02 27.32
N ASN A 7 -40.68 18.41 28.06
CA ASN A 7 -40.88 19.27 29.23
C ASN A 7 -39.57 19.87 29.71
N SER A 8 -39.61 21.18 29.89
CA SER A 8 -38.61 22.04 30.50
C SER A 8 -38.22 21.54 31.89
N LEU A 9 -36.98 21.09 32.05
CA LEU A 9 -36.35 20.92 33.35
C LEU A 9 -35.37 22.09 33.56
N LEU A 10 -35.83 23.09 34.30
CA LEU A 10 -34.98 24.14 34.89
C LEU A 10 -34.09 23.48 35.95
N LEU A 11 -32.84 23.18 35.60
CA LEU A 11 -31.81 22.79 36.54
C LEU A 11 -31.06 24.04 37.01
N GLY A 12 -31.15 24.29 38.30
CA GLY A 12 -30.46 25.36 39.01
C GLY A 12 -28.94 25.27 38.87
N THR A 13 -28.33 26.45 38.84
CA THR A 13 -26.91 26.71 38.71
C THR A 13 -26.07 25.96 39.76
N ALA A 14 -25.33 24.95 39.32
CA ALA A 14 -24.14 24.46 40.00
C ALA A 14 -22.96 24.61 39.03
N ALA A 15 -22.03 25.49 39.37
CA ALA A 15 -20.83 25.74 38.58
C ALA A 15 -19.95 24.48 38.54
N PHE A 16 -19.88 23.84 37.39
CA PHE A 16 -18.88 22.81 37.08
C PHE A 16 -17.53 23.50 36.84
N ILE A 17 -16.58 23.28 37.76
CA ILE A 17 -15.18 23.66 37.57
C ILE A 17 -14.49 22.47 36.89
N PHE A 18 -14.06 22.66 35.64
CA PHE A 18 -13.17 21.72 34.95
C PHE A 18 -11.80 21.74 35.65
N LEU A 19 -11.40 20.62 36.27
CA LEU A 19 -10.02 20.41 36.71
C LEU A 19 -9.22 19.83 35.54
N ALA A 20 -8.35 20.65 34.95
CA ALA A 20 -7.32 20.21 34.01
C ALA A 20 -6.16 19.54 34.78
N ALA A 21 -5.60 18.48 34.20
CA ALA A 21 -4.43 17.75 34.71
C ALA A 21 -3.23 18.69 34.94
N GLN A 22 -2.51 18.49 36.05
CA GLN A 22 -1.31 19.27 36.37
C GLN A 22 -0.13 18.82 35.49
N PRO A 23 0.57 19.75 34.79
CA PRO A 23 1.80 19.42 34.09
C PRO A 23 3.01 19.52 35.03
N VAL A 24 4.03 18.72 34.69
CA VAL A 24 5.44 18.85 35.09
C VAL A 24 5.83 20.33 35.24
N TRP A 25 6.48 20.69 36.35
CA TRP A 25 6.91 22.06 36.64
C TRP A 25 7.93 22.53 35.59
N ALA A 26 7.42 23.08 34.50
CA ALA A 26 8.17 23.86 33.55
C ALA A 26 8.24 25.29 34.10
N ASP A 27 9.45 25.85 34.15
CA ASP A 27 9.65 27.24 34.54
C ASP A 27 8.88 28.15 33.55
N THR A 28 7.98 28.99 34.06
CA THR A 28 7.11 29.83 33.23
C THR A 28 7.95 30.87 32.50
N THR A 29 7.87 30.89 31.17
CA THR A 29 8.70 31.78 30.35
C THR A 29 8.16 33.21 30.41
N GLN A 30 8.94 34.17 30.92
CA GLN A 30 8.47 35.55 31.05
C GLN A 30 8.64 36.30 29.72
N ILE A 31 7.60 37.01 29.29
CA ILE A 31 7.64 37.90 28.13
C ILE A 31 7.95 39.30 28.62
N THR A 32 9.14 39.78 28.30
CA THR A 32 9.72 41.02 28.84
C THR A 32 9.53 42.23 27.95
N ASP A 33 9.25 42.02 26.66
CA ASP A 33 9.04 43.07 25.67
C ASP A 33 8.13 42.61 24.52
N VAL A 34 7.37 43.55 23.95
CA VAL A 34 6.52 43.35 22.77
C VAL A 34 6.89 44.38 21.71
N GLN A 35 7.21 43.91 20.51
CA GLN A 35 7.51 44.77 19.36
C GLN A 35 6.59 44.41 18.20
N LEU A 36 6.04 45.43 17.56
CA LEU A 36 5.26 45.29 16.34
C LEU A 36 6.10 45.72 15.15
N SER A 37 6.22 44.87 14.13
CA SER A 37 6.94 45.17 12.89
C SER A 37 6.00 44.98 11.71
N GLN A 38 5.75 46.05 10.97
CA GLN A 38 5.00 45.98 9.71
C GLN A 38 5.83 45.25 8.66
N VAL A 39 5.19 44.34 7.93
CA VAL A 39 5.75 43.61 6.79
C VAL A 39 4.81 43.75 5.60
N ASP A 40 5.32 43.63 4.38
CA ASP A 40 4.49 43.78 3.17
C ASP A 40 3.27 42.84 3.21
N GLY A 41 2.09 43.43 3.40
CA GLY A 41 0.82 42.72 3.51
C GLY A 41 0.53 42.08 4.87
N GLY A 42 1.10 42.57 5.98
CA GLY A 42 0.79 42.05 7.33
C GLY A 42 1.50 42.73 8.49
N ILE A 43 1.45 42.08 9.65
CA ILE A 43 2.11 42.50 10.88
C ILE A 43 2.77 41.32 11.59
N ASN A 44 4.00 41.51 12.03
CA ASN A 44 4.71 40.61 12.92
C ASN A 44 4.61 41.13 14.36
N VAL A 45 4.08 40.29 15.25
CA VAL A 45 4.13 40.49 16.70
C VAL A 45 5.33 39.73 17.24
N ILE A 46 6.34 40.45 17.72
CA ILE A 46 7.60 39.89 18.22
C ILE A 46 7.57 39.98 19.75
N LEU A 47 7.64 38.83 20.42
CA LEU A 47 7.61 38.70 21.87
C LEU A 47 8.99 38.27 22.37
N LYS A 48 9.63 39.07 23.23
CA LYS A 48 10.95 38.74 23.81
C LYS A 48 10.79 37.92 25.09
N THR A 49 11.43 36.76 25.15
CA THR A 49 11.36 35.84 26.29
C THR A 49 12.57 35.94 27.21
N SER A 50 12.38 35.78 28.52
CA SER A 50 13.45 35.76 29.53
C SER A 50 14.28 34.47 29.49
N SER A 51 13.72 33.39 28.97
CA SER A 51 14.34 32.06 28.85
C SER A 51 14.13 31.45 27.46
N GLY A 52 15.02 30.52 27.05
CA GLY A 52 14.99 29.84 25.75
C GLY A 52 13.95 28.70 25.64
N SER A 53 13.04 28.60 26.60
CA SER A 53 11.96 27.60 26.61
C SER A 53 11.02 27.78 25.42
N ARG A 54 10.42 26.69 24.95
CA ARG A 54 9.55 26.65 23.76
C ARG A 54 8.07 26.59 24.18
N PRO A 55 7.39 27.72 24.43
CA PRO A 55 5.98 27.70 24.79
C PRO A 55 5.11 27.23 23.60
N GLN A 56 4.01 26.56 23.92
CA GLN A 56 3.04 26.10 22.93
C GLN A 56 2.08 27.24 22.60
N VAL A 57 1.73 27.35 21.32
CA VAL A 57 0.93 28.45 20.76
C VAL A 57 -0.30 27.85 20.08
N PHE A 58 -1.49 28.22 20.53
CA PHE A 58 -2.77 27.80 19.98
C PHE A 58 -3.45 28.99 19.34
N THR A 59 -3.93 28.87 18.11
CA THR A 59 -4.60 29.97 17.41
C THR A 59 -6.01 29.56 17.01
N THR A 60 -6.99 30.40 17.35
CA THR A 60 -8.41 30.19 17.07
C THR A 60 -9.00 31.45 16.44
N LYS A 61 -9.78 31.30 15.38
CA LYS A 61 -10.51 32.42 14.75
C LYS A 61 -11.83 32.65 15.49
N ARG A 62 -12.09 33.90 15.90
CA ARG A 62 -13.33 34.33 16.57
C ARG A 62 -13.85 35.60 15.91
N GLY A 63 -14.85 35.47 15.04
CA GLY A 63 -15.40 36.58 14.27
C GLY A 63 -14.34 37.23 13.37
N ASN A 64 -14.12 38.53 13.55
CA ASN A 64 -13.08 39.32 12.85
C ASN A 64 -11.72 39.31 13.55
N ALA A 65 -11.56 38.56 14.65
CA ALA A 65 -10.33 38.46 15.40
C ALA A 65 -9.68 37.07 15.27
N LEU A 66 -8.35 37.06 15.23
CA LEU A 66 -7.55 35.86 15.41
C LEU A 66 -7.00 35.88 16.83
N VAL A 67 -7.38 34.90 17.64
CA VAL A 67 -7.01 34.78 19.05
C VAL A 67 -5.93 33.72 19.18
N THR A 68 -4.75 34.12 19.64
CA THR A 68 -3.60 33.26 19.84
C THR A 68 -3.27 33.15 21.33
N ASP A 69 -3.52 31.99 21.92
CA ASP A 69 -3.20 31.67 23.31
C ASP A 69 -1.82 31.00 23.39
N ILE A 70 -0.92 31.58 24.19
CA ILE A 70 0.41 31.03 24.44
C ILE A 70 0.44 30.50 25.87
N ILE A 71 0.71 29.21 26.02
CA ILE A 71 0.74 28.53 27.31
C ILE A 71 2.18 28.37 27.81
N ASN A 72 2.32 28.27 29.12
CA ASN A 72 3.59 28.30 29.84
C ASN A 72 4.34 29.66 29.74
N THR A 73 3.58 30.76 29.72
CA THR A 73 4.13 32.12 29.58
C THR A 73 3.49 33.13 30.53
N GLN A 74 4.29 34.10 30.98
CA GLN A 74 3.83 35.21 31.82
C GLN A 74 4.28 36.56 31.25
N LEU A 75 3.34 37.47 31.03
CA LEU A 75 3.57 38.82 30.55
C LEU A 75 4.12 39.70 31.70
N ARG A 76 5.31 40.27 31.47
CA ARG A 76 6.04 41.13 32.40
C ARG A 76 6.62 42.32 31.63
N LEU A 77 5.74 43.23 31.21
CA LEU A 77 6.17 44.42 30.48
C LEU A 77 6.49 45.57 31.44
N PRO A 78 7.42 46.48 31.09
CA PRO A 78 7.76 47.64 31.92
C PRO A 78 6.56 48.58 32.17
N GLN A 79 5.54 48.55 31.31
CA GLN A 79 4.40 49.47 31.32
C GLN A 79 3.10 48.84 31.87
N GLY A 80 3.13 47.57 32.30
CA GLY A 80 1.95 46.86 32.83
C GLY A 80 1.78 45.43 32.29
N ASN A 81 0.75 44.71 32.76
CA ASN A 81 0.46 43.33 32.31
C ASN A 81 -0.53 43.29 31.13
N ASN A 82 -0.55 44.34 30.30
CA ASN A 82 -1.33 44.42 29.07
C ASN A 82 -0.56 45.25 28.03
N PHE A 83 -0.84 44.98 26.76
CA PHE A 83 -0.34 45.76 25.63
C PHE A 83 -1.46 45.86 24.60
N ARG A 84 -1.75 47.06 24.10
CA ARG A 84 -2.73 47.25 23.03
C ARG A 84 -2.26 48.35 22.09
N GLN A 85 -2.32 48.05 20.80
CA GLN A 85 -2.06 49.00 19.72
C GLN A 85 -3.21 48.95 18.71
N ASP A 86 -3.88 50.08 18.52
CA ASP A 86 -4.91 50.22 17.50
C ASP A 86 -4.29 50.66 16.15
N ASN A 87 -4.86 50.18 15.05
CA ASN A 87 -4.43 50.41 13.65
C ASN A 87 -2.93 50.22 13.38
N PRO A 88 -2.31 49.08 13.76
CA PRO A 88 -0.86 48.92 13.66
C PRO A 88 -0.38 48.57 12.23
N ALA A 89 -1.26 48.19 11.31
CA ALA A 89 -0.95 47.93 9.90
C ALA A 89 -2.23 48.03 9.03
N SER A 90 -2.08 48.24 7.72
CA SER A 90 -3.22 48.23 6.79
C SER A 90 -3.93 46.87 6.84
N GLY A 91 -5.25 46.89 7.04
CA GLY A 91 -6.08 45.69 7.17
C GLY A 91 -6.22 45.13 8.59
N ILE A 92 -5.45 45.61 9.57
CA ILE A 92 -5.51 45.20 10.99
C ILE A 92 -6.09 46.35 11.83
N ALA A 93 -7.23 46.11 12.47
CA ALA A 93 -7.92 47.07 13.32
C ALA A 93 -7.24 47.25 14.69
N SER A 94 -6.78 46.16 15.32
CA SER A 94 -6.06 46.24 16.60
C SER A 94 -5.23 44.98 16.89
N VAL A 95 -4.18 45.15 17.68
CA VAL A 95 -3.43 44.06 18.32
C VAL A 95 -3.47 44.28 19.83
N GLU A 96 -3.97 43.30 20.57
CA GLU A 96 -4.07 43.33 22.03
C GLU A 96 -3.41 42.08 22.63
N ILE A 97 -2.67 42.25 23.71
CA ILE A 97 -1.98 41.17 24.43
C ILE A 97 -2.28 41.34 25.92
N VAL A 98 -2.86 40.31 26.52
CA VAL A 98 -3.27 40.32 27.92
C VAL A 98 -2.82 39.04 28.63
N GLN A 99 -2.50 39.15 29.91
CA GLN A 99 -2.32 37.99 30.78
C GLN A 99 -3.69 37.32 31.00
N LEU A 100 -3.84 36.05 30.60
CA LEU A 100 -5.11 35.32 30.73
C LEU A 100 -5.24 34.67 32.12
N ASP A 101 -4.17 34.03 32.61
CA ASP A 101 -4.08 33.45 33.95
C ASP A 101 -2.62 33.44 34.44
N ALA A 102 -2.27 32.69 35.49
CA ALA A 102 -0.91 32.65 36.01
C ALA A 102 0.15 32.07 35.04
N ASN A 103 -0.27 31.31 34.01
CA ASN A 103 0.61 30.53 33.14
C ASN A 103 0.32 30.68 31.63
N SER A 104 -0.53 31.62 31.22
CA SER A 104 -0.84 31.85 29.82
C SER A 104 -1.06 33.32 29.47
N ILE A 105 -0.73 33.67 28.22
CA ILE A 105 -1.04 34.98 27.63
C ILE A 105 -1.92 34.80 26.40
N ARG A 106 -2.74 35.81 26.11
CA ARG A 106 -3.60 35.85 24.92
C ARG A 106 -3.23 37.04 24.05
N VAL A 107 -2.94 36.77 22.78
CA VAL A 107 -2.73 37.75 21.72
C VAL A 107 -3.98 37.77 20.84
N VAL A 108 -4.69 38.90 20.77
CA VAL A 108 -5.86 39.10 19.93
C VAL A 108 -5.49 40.06 18.80
N VAL A 109 -5.57 39.58 17.56
CA VAL A 109 -5.37 40.41 16.37
C VAL A 109 -6.69 40.56 15.64
N THR A 110 -7.27 41.76 15.68
CA THR A 110 -8.55 42.06 15.02
C THR A 110 -8.29 42.60 13.63
N GLY A 111 -8.85 41.97 12.61
CA GLY A 111 -8.84 42.47 11.24
C GLY A 111 -9.96 43.48 11.01
N SER A 112 -9.75 44.40 10.07
CA SER A 112 -10.72 45.44 9.71
C SER A 112 -12.05 44.88 9.17
N ASN A 113 -11.99 43.91 8.26
CA ASN A 113 -13.19 43.32 7.62
C ASN A 113 -13.39 41.84 7.97
N ASN A 114 -12.31 41.08 8.09
CA ASN A 114 -12.29 39.63 8.33
C ASN A 114 -11.09 39.28 9.21
N ALA A 115 -11.14 38.17 9.96
CA ALA A 115 -10.00 37.78 10.79
C ALA A 115 -8.76 37.46 9.93
N PRO A 116 -7.58 38.00 10.30
CA PRO A 116 -6.34 37.78 9.57
C PRO A 116 -5.93 36.30 9.60
N SER A 117 -5.13 35.88 8.62
CA SER A 117 -4.52 34.56 8.57
C SER A 117 -3.18 34.56 9.32
N SER A 118 -2.93 33.52 10.12
CA SER A 118 -1.64 33.31 10.80
C SER A 118 -0.60 32.69 9.88
N GLN A 119 0.63 33.20 9.92
CA GLN A 119 1.81 32.58 9.32
C GLN A 119 2.52 31.65 10.34
N PRO A 120 3.44 30.76 9.90
CA PRO A 120 4.18 29.88 10.80
C PRO A 120 4.93 30.66 11.89
N VAL A 121 4.85 30.17 13.13
CA VAL A 121 5.51 30.80 14.30
C VAL A 121 7.04 30.72 14.15
N GLY A 122 7.70 31.87 13.98
CA GLY A 122 9.16 31.98 13.96
C GLY A 122 9.74 32.02 15.38
N ARG A 123 10.79 31.23 15.64
CA ARG A 123 11.48 31.22 16.95
C ARG A 123 12.99 31.36 16.74
N LYS A 124 13.58 32.45 17.22
CA LYS A 124 15.04 32.70 17.12
C LYS A 124 15.49 33.63 18.26
N ASP A 125 16.64 33.36 18.87
CA ASP A 125 17.32 34.25 19.83
C ASP A 125 16.41 34.82 20.95
N ASN A 126 15.74 33.95 21.72
CA ASN A 126 14.79 34.32 22.79
C ASN A 126 13.65 35.25 22.31
N ARG A 127 13.22 35.11 21.05
CA ARG A 127 12.06 35.81 20.49
C ARG A 127 11.09 34.83 19.84
N ILE A 128 9.80 35.10 20.05
CA ILE A 128 8.68 34.43 19.39
C ILE A 128 8.06 35.45 18.43
N THR A 129 8.10 35.16 17.14
CA THR A 129 7.51 36.00 16.09
C THR A 129 6.23 35.36 15.58
N LEU A 130 5.12 36.05 15.75
CA LEU A 130 3.79 35.68 15.24
C LEU A 130 3.46 36.59 14.06
N GLY A 131 3.42 36.03 12.85
CA GLY A 131 3.05 36.78 11.64
C GLY A 131 1.56 36.69 11.34
N PHE A 132 0.94 37.82 11.03
CA PHE A 132 -0.48 37.92 10.66
C PHE A 132 -0.61 38.69 9.35
N SER A 133 -1.25 38.09 8.34
CA SER A 133 -1.61 38.78 7.10
C SER A 133 -3.12 38.99 7.04
N PRO A 134 -3.64 40.13 6.53
CA PRO A 134 -5.06 40.30 6.31
C PRO A 134 -5.56 39.19 5.38
N SER A 135 -6.69 38.58 5.70
CA SER A 135 -7.36 37.66 4.77
C SER A 135 -7.81 38.48 3.56
N GLY A 136 -7.16 38.29 2.42
CA GLY A 136 -7.41 39.07 1.22
C GLY A 136 -8.82 38.83 0.66
N ASP A 137 -9.64 39.86 0.67
CA ASP A 137 -10.45 40.18 -0.51
C ASP A 137 -9.58 41.09 -1.36
N THR A 138 -9.24 40.64 -2.58
CA THR A 138 -8.64 41.51 -3.59
C THR A 138 -9.65 42.59 -3.95
N THR A 139 -9.58 43.73 -3.27
CA THR A 139 -10.10 44.98 -3.80
C THR A 139 -8.96 45.66 -4.54
N ALA A 140 -9.14 45.75 -5.86
CA ALA A 140 -8.26 46.47 -6.76
C ALA A 140 -7.99 47.88 -6.20
N SER A 141 -6.72 48.28 -6.28
CA SER A 141 -6.29 49.64 -5.98
C SER A 141 -7.06 50.64 -6.83
N LYS A 142 -7.66 51.63 -6.18
CA LYS A 142 -8.18 52.84 -6.83
C LYS A 142 -6.99 53.75 -7.17
N PRO A 143 -6.76 54.09 -8.46
CA PRO A 143 -5.74 55.07 -8.83
C PRO A 143 -6.33 56.49 -8.79
N ASN A 144 -5.52 57.50 -8.45
CA ASN A 144 -5.75 58.90 -8.80
C ASN A 144 -4.49 59.76 -8.53
N PRO A 145 -4.35 60.98 -9.10
CA PRO A 145 -4.21 61.34 -10.53
C PRO A 145 -3.02 62.31 -10.81
N THR A 146 -2.66 62.53 -12.09
CA THR A 146 -2.41 63.87 -12.70
C THR A 146 -2.15 63.78 -14.24
N THR A 147 -3.12 64.25 -15.06
CA THR A 147 -3.10 65.30 -16.13
C THR A 147 -2.02 65.32 -17.26
N PRO A 148 -2.27 65.86 -18.50
CA PRO A 148 -3.28 65.56 -19.55
C PRO A 148 -2.75 65.56 -21.03
N ALA A 149 -3.69 65.33 -21.99
CA ALA A 149 -3.78 65.78 -23.42
C ALA A 149 -3.40 64.79 -24.55
N PRO A 150 -3.93 64.91 -25.80
CA PRO A 150 -5.34 65.16 -26.21
C PRO A 150 -5.85 64.32 -27.44
N ILE A 151 -7.19 64.17 -27.52
CA ILE A 151 -8.13 64.23 -28.69
C ILE A 151 -7.89 63.37 -29.97
N ALA A 152 -8.87 62.52 -30.35
CA ALA A 152 -9.63 62.60 -31.65
C ALA A 152 -10.61 61.42 -31.93
N THR A 153 -11.89 61.78 -32.15
CA THR A 153 -12.90 61.35 -33.17
C THR A 153 -13.38 59.89 -33.39
N THR A 154 -14.71 59.74 -33.26
CA THR A 154 -15.74 58.88 -33.93
C THR A 154 -15.61 58.82 -35.49
N PRO A 155 -16.32 57.98 -36.33
CA PRO A 155 -17.55 57.16 -36.09
C PRO A 155 -17.80 55.81 -36.88
N THR A 156 -18.78 55.02 -36.38
CA THR A 156 -19.84 54.18 -37.07
C THR A 156 -19.59 52.97 -38.04
N PRO A 157 -20.57 52.00 -38.15
CA PRO A 157 -20.47 50.59 -38.61
C PRO A 157 -21.01 50.39 -40.08
N PRO A 158 -21.33 49.20 -40.71
CA PRO A 158 -21.96 47.91 -40.26
C PRO A 158 -21.29 46.61 -40.82
N SER A 159 -21.57 45.37 -40.38
CA SER A 159 -22.74 44.52 -40.72
C SER A 159 -22.47 43.05 -40.27
N ASN A 160 -23.51 42.34 -39.82
CA ASN A 160 -23.57 40.92 -39.39
C ASN A 160 -24.01 40.02 -40.59
N PRO A 161 -23.88 38.65 -40.68
CA PRO A 161 -24.30 37.64 -39.68
C PRO A 161 -23.52 36.30 -39.57
N ALA A 162 -23.56 35.64 -38.39
CA ALA A 162 -24.01 34.23 -38.18
C ALA A 162 -23.36 33.45 -36.99
N ALA A 163 -24.24 32.81 -36.20
CA ALA A 163 -24.10 31.59 -35.35
C ALA A 163 -23.35 31.61 -33.98
N PRO A 164 -23.75 30.76 -32.99
CA PRO A 164 -23.65 31.07 -31.55
C PRO A 164 -22.81 30.12 -30.65
N LEU A 165 -22.61 30.55 -29.38
CA LEU A 165 -22.17 29.86 -28.13
C LEU A 165 -20.64 29.82 -27.85
N PRO A 166 -20.13 29.59 -26.61
CA PRO A 166 -20.74 29.48 -25.25
C PRO A 166 -19.95 30.23 -24.12
N GLY A 167 -20.54 30.37 -22.90
CA GLY A 167 -19.75 30.83 -21.75
C GLY A 167 -20.45 30.99 -20.39
N LYS A 168 -20.89 29.91 -19.74
CA LYS A 168 -20.93 29.81 -18.26
C LYS A 168 -20.95 28.34 -17.82
N LYS A 169 -19.97 27.93 -17.00
CA LYS A 169 -19.95 26.65 -16.29
C LYS A 169 -20.59 26.78 -14.90
N PRO A 170 -21.17 25.69 -14.36
CA PRO A 170 -22.20 25.73 -13.34
C PRO A 170 -21.71 25.38 -11.94
N ASP A 171 -22.52 25.80 -10.98
CA ASP A 171 -22.58 25.33 -9.60
C ASP A 171 -23.31 23.98 -9.53
N VAL A 172 -22.85 23.07 -8.68
CA VAL A 172 -23.25 21.67 -8.62
C VAL A 172 -24.37 21.50 -7.60
N LEU A 173 -25.59 21.30 -8.09
CA LEU A 173 -26.71 20.76 -7.32
C LEU A 173 -27.26 19.57 -8.11
N VAL A 174 -27.10 18.35 -7.58
CA VAL A 174 -27.47 17.11 -8.25
C VAL A 174 -29.00 16.93 -8.22
N PRO A 175 -29.70 16.84 -9.37
CA PRO A 175 -31.03 16.26 -9.44
C PRO A 175 -30.96 14.84 -9.99
N ASN A 176 -31.85 13.97 -9.50
CA ASN A 176 -32.11 12.65 -10.07
C ASN A 176 -32.42 12.76 -11.59
N PRO A 177 -31.89 11.87 -12.45
CA PRO A 177 -32.23 11.88 -13.87
C PRO A 177 -33.64 11.32 -14.10
N GLU A 178 -34.53 12.12 -14.72
CA GLU A 178 -35.75 11.61 -15.35
C GLU A 178 -35.36 10.92 -16.66
N ILE A 179 -35.71 9.64 -16.80
CA ILE A 179 -35.47 8.84 -18.01
C ILE A 179 -36.71 8.94 -18.90
N THR A 180 -36.57 9.58 -20.06
CA THR A 180 -37.56 9.55 -21.13
C THR A 180 -37.22 8.47 -22.14
N ILE A 181 -38.19 7.59 -22.45
CA ILE A 181 -38.15 6.65 -23.57
C ILE A 181 -39.29 7.05 -24.52
N ASP A 182 -38.99 7.26 -25.81
CA ASP A 182 -39.94 7.63 -26.88
C ASP A 182 -40.83 8.86 -26.60
N GLY A 183 -40.25 9.92 -26.02
CA GLY A 183 -40.85 11.26 -26.05
C GLY A 183 -42.08 11.48 -25.14
N LYS A 184 -42.37 10.59 -24.18
CA LYS A 184 -43.32 10.85 -23.09
C LYS A 184 -42.66 10.69 -21.72
N PRO A 185 -42.88 11.62 -20.76
CA PRO A 185 -42.30 11.52 -19.42
C PRO A 185 -42.94 10.37 -18.63
N ALA A 186 -42.12 9.55 -17.97
CA ALA A 186 -42.57 8.45 -17.13
C ALA A 186 -43.19 8.97 -15.82
N GLN A 187 -44.44 8.59 -15.54
CA GLN A 187 -45.16 8.99 -14.33
C GLN A 187 -44.58 8.29 -13.08
N PRO A 188 -44.38 9.01 -11.95
CA PRO A 188 -43.98 8.39 -10.69
C PRO A 188 -45.12 7.53 -10.13
N SER A 189 -44.79 6.29 -9.76
CA SER A 189 -45.68 5.30 -9.17
C SER A 189 -46.23 5.77 -7.82
N GLY A 190 -47.55 5.91 -7.72
CA GLY A 190 -48.27 6.16 -6.47
C GLY A 190 -48.39 4.90 -5.59
N PRO A 191 -48.70 5.04 -4.29
CA PRO A 191 -48.75 3.92 -3.36
C PRO A 191 -50.02 3.09 -3.59
N GLY A 192 -49.87 1.82 -4.02
CA GLY A 192 -50.98 0.87 -4.07
C GLY A 192 -51.04 -0.10 -5.27
N GLN A 193 -50.06 -0.11 -6.17
CA GLN A 193 -50.08 -0.98 -7.36
C GLN A 193 -49.28 -2.28 -7.12
N PRO A 194 -49.80 -3.47 -7.51
CA PRO A 194 -49.12 -4.75 -7.26
C PRO A 194 -47.74 -4.79 -7.94
N PRO A 195 -46.76 -5.52 -7.35
CA PRO A 195 -45.37 -5.46 -7.78
C PRO A 195 -45.27 -5.86 -9.26
N ASN A 196 -44.87 -4.89 -10.07
CA ASN A 196 -44.57 -5.11 -11.48
C ASN A 196 -43.44 -6.13 -11.55
N GLN A 197 -43.66 -7.19 -12.32
CA GLN A 197 -42.72 -8.29 -12.48
C GLN A 197 -41.36 -7.71 -12.88
N GLY A 198 -40.31 -8.20 -12.22
CA GLY A 198 -38.94 -7.76 -12.45
C GLY A 198 -38.60 -7.78 -13.94
N PRO A 199 -37.59 -6.99 -14.36
CA PRO A 199 -37.20 -6.90 -15.77
C PRO A 199 -37.05 -8.32 -16.35
N PRO A 200 -37.48 -8.56 -17.61
CA PRO A 200 -37.30 -9.87 -18.22
C PRO A 200 -35.85 -10.28 -18.01
N PHE A 201 -35.63 -11.51 -17.53
CA PHE A 201 -34.29 -12.06 -17.39
C PHE A 201 -33.51 -11.71 -18.66
N LEU A 202 -32.36 -11.04 -18.50
CA LEU A 202 -31.41 -10.84 -19.57
C LEU A 202 -31.35 -12.17 -20.35
N PRO A 203 -31.51 -12.15 -21.68
CA PRO A 203 -31.49 -13.38 -22.45
C PRO A 203 -30.27 -14.18 -22.02
N ARG A 204 -30.52 -15.43 -21.58
CA ARG A 204 -29.46 -16.35 -21.15
C ARG A 204 -28.35 -16.26 -22.18
N ALA A 205 -27.12 -15.96 -21.75
CA ALA A 205 -26.01 -15.73 -22.68
C ALA A 205 -25.97 -16.88 -23.69
N VAL A 206 -26.43 -16.60 -24.92
CA VAL A 206 -26.36 -17.55 -26.02
C VAL A 206 -24.88 -17.74 -26.24
N ALA A 207 -24.41 -18.97 -26.12
CA ALA A 207 -23.01 -19.26 -26.39
C ALA A 207 -22.73 -18.72 -27.81
N PRO A 208 -21.70 -17.86 -27.99
CA PRO A 208 -21.26 -17.51 -29.33
C PRO A 208 -21.01 -18.81 -30.11
N PRO A 209 -21.15 -18.79 -31.45
CA PRO A 209 -20.86 -19.95 -32.28
C PRO A 209 -19.51 -20.55 -31.87
N VAL A 210 -19.47 -21.88 -31.78
CA VAL A 210 -18.23 -22.63 -31.54
C VAL A 210 -17.17 -22.06 -32.47
N GLY A 211 -16.04 -21.63 -31.89
CA GLY A 211 -14.97 -21.00 -32.66
C GLY A 211 -14.58 -21.90 -33.83
N ASP A 212 -14.27 -21.27 -34.96
CA ASP A 212 -13.81 -21.98 -36.15
C ASP A 212 -12.54 -22.75 -35.78
N ILE A 213 -12.68 -24.06 -35.58
CA ILE A 213 -11.51 -24.94 -35.52
C ILE A 213 -10.81 -24.76 -36.87
N ALA A 214 -9.53 -24.40 -36.87
CA ALA A 214 -8.73 -24.35 -38.07
C ALA A 214 -8.58 -25.78 -38.61
N ILE A 215 -9.51 -26.20 -39.46
CA ILE A 215 -9.47 -27.51 -40.11
C ILE A 215 -8.61 -27.37 -41.37
N SER A 216 -7.51 -28.10 -41.42
CA SER A 216 -6.72 -28.24 -42.64
C SER A 216 -7.27 -29.37 -43.49
N ASN A 217 -7.68 -29.08 -44.72
CA ASN A 217 -7.97 -30.11 -45.70
C ASN A 217 -6.66 -30.47 -46.41
N ILE A 218 -5.86 -31.33 -45.80
CA ILE A 218 -4.62 -31.84 -46.42
C ILE A 218 -4.98 -33.07 -47.24
N ASP A 219 -4.70 -33.00 -48.53
CA ASP A 219 -4.84 -34.14 -49.43
C ASP A 219 -3.70 -35.15 -49.20
N ALA A 220 -3.95 -36.10 -48.31
CA ALA A 220 -3.06 -37.22 -48.01
C ALA A 220 -3.09 -38.35 -49.05
N SER A 221 -3.70 -38.14 -50.23
CA SER A 221 -3.69 -39.15 -51.28
C SER A 221 -2.24 -39.50 -51.71
N PRO A 222 -1.96 -40.77 -52.05
CA PRO A 222 -0.62 -41.16 -52.49
C PRO A 222 -0.20 -40.43 -53.77
N VAL A 223 1.10 -40.32 -54.01
CA VAL A 223 1.65 -39.74 -55.25
C VAL A 223 1.35 -40.68 -56.41
N ASN A 224 0.70 -40.16 -57.46
CA ASN A 224 0.51 -40.84 -58.73
C ASN A 224 1.56 -40.34 -59.72
N ILE A 225 2.16 -41.27 -60.46
CA ILE A 225 2.99 -40.90 -61.59
C ILE A 225 2.09 -40.79 -62.81
N ASP A 226 2.11 -39.61 -63.42
CA ASP A 226 1.48 -39.40 -64.72
C ASP A 226 2.37 -39.99 -65.82
N LEU A 227 1.83 -41.00 -66.53
CA LEU A 227 2.49 -41.62 -67.67
C LEU A 227 2.24 -40.87 -68.99
N GLY A 228 1.33 -39.89 -69.02
CA GLY A 228 0.99 -39.11 -70.20
C GLY A 228 0.29 -39.92 -71.30
N THR A 229 -0.35 -41.04 -70.94
CA THR A 229 -1.11 -41.91 -71.84
C THR A 229 -2.50 -42.18 -71.28
N GLN A 230 -3.49 -42.27 -72.15
CA GLN A 230 -4.86 -42.69 -71.82
C GLN A 230 -5.16 -44.12 -72.26
N GLU A 231 -4.13 -44.87 -72.65
CA GLU A 231 -4.28 -46.25 -73.12
C GLU A 231 -4.83 -47.14 -72.00
N ARG A 232 -5.76 -48.03 -72.35
CA ARG A 232 -6.47 -48.88 -71.40
C ARG A 232 -6.05 -50.33 -71.56
N VAL A 233 -5.93 -51.04 -70.44
CA VAL A 233 -5.66 -52.47 -70.41
C VAL A 233 -7.00 -53.20 -70.41
N PRO A 234 -7.38 -53.92 -71.49
CA PRO A 234 -8.69 -54.54 -71.59
C PRO A 234 -8.91 -55.59 -70.50
N ARG A 235 -7.93 -56.49 -70.28
CA ARG A 235 -7.89 -57.41 -69.14
C ARG A 235 -6.44 -57.81 -68.86
N LEU A 236 -6.01 -57.75 -67.59
CA LEU A 236 -4.69 -58.20 -67.17
C LEU A 236 -4.81 -59.04 -65.91
N VAL A 237 -4.43 -60.32 -66.03
CA VAL A 237 -4.40 -61.28 -64.92
C VAL A 237 -2.95 -61.62 -64.65
N LEU A 238 -2.47 -61.27 -63.47
CA LEU A 238 -1.14 -61.56 -62.96
C LEU A 238 -1.26 -62.58 -61.84
N ARG A 239 -0.50 -63.67 -61.94
CA ARG A 239 -0.40 -64.70 -60.89
C ARG A 239 1.07 -64.88 -60.55
N ASP A 240 1.46 -64.41 -59.37
CA ASP A 240 2.84 -64.40 -58.89
C ASP A 240 3.85 -63.85 -59.90
N ALA A 241 3.43 -62.82 -60.64
CA ALA A 241 4.25 -62.23 -61.69
C ALA A 241 5.36 -61.37 -61.07
N PRO A 242 6.62 -61.44 -61.54
CA PRO A 242 7.69 -60.60 -61.05
C PRO A 242 7.40 -59.12 -61.35
N VAL A 243 7.39 -58.27 -60.31
CA VAL A 243 7.00 -56.85 -60.39
C VAL A 243 7.77 -56.09 -61.48
N ARG A 244 9.06 -56.40 -61.67
CA ARG A 244 9.90 -55.76 -62.71
C ARG A 244 9.38 -55.98 -64.13
N GLU A 245 8.87 -57.18 -64.44
CA GLU A 245 8.40 -57.54 -65.78
C GLU A 245 7.02 -56.93 -66.02
N VAL A 246 6.20 -56.86 -64.97
CA VAL A 246 4.91 -56.18 -65.00
C VAL A 246 5.10 -54.69 -65.28
N LEU A 247 6.00 -54.03 -64.55
CA LEU A 247 6.30 -52.61 -64.77
C LEU A 247 6.95 -52.36 -66.14
N SER A 248 7.78 -53.28 -66.65
CA SER A 248 8.40 -53.16 -67.97
C SER A 248 7.37 -53.31 -69.10
N LEU A 249 6.39 -54.19 -68.92
CA LEU A 249 5.27 -54.37 -69.84
C LEU A 249 4.36 -53.15 -69.86
N LEU A 250 3.99 -52.63 -68.69
CA LEU A 250 3.11 -51.46 -68.56
C LEU A 250 3.79 -50.16 -69.06
N SER A 251 5.07 -49.96 -68.74
CA SER A 251 5.82 -48.80 -69.27
C SER A 251 5.97 -48.85 -70.78
N ARG A 252 6.19 -50.05 -71.36
CA ARG A 252 6.23 -50.24 -72.81
C ARG A 252 4.87 -49.99 -73.46
N ALA A 253 3.78 -50.46 -72.85
CA ALA A 253 2.43 -50.15 -73.28
C ALA A 253 2.16 -48.63 -73.24
N ALA A 254 2.74 -47.91 -72.29
CA ALA A 254 2.68 -46.45 -72.23
C ALA A 254 3.66 -45.71 -73.17
N GLY A 255 4.47 -46.42 -73.96
CA GLY A 255 5.49 -45.82 -74.85
C GLY A 255 6.71 -45.23 -74.13
N LEU A 256 6.94 -45.62 -72.88
CA LEU A 256 8.02 -45.14 -72.01
C LEU A 256 9.09 -46.22 -71.77
N ASN A 257 10.31 -45.77 -71.48
CA ASN A 257 11.41 -46.65 -71.07
C ASN A 257 11.37 -46.87 -69.56
N LEU A 258 11.75 -48.06 -69.09
CA LEU A 258 11.88 -48.37 -67.67
C LEU A 258 13.35 -48.58 -67.30
N ALA A 259 13.81 -47.87 -66.28
CA ALA A 259 15.09 -48.09 -65.62
C ALA A 259 14.82 -48.60 -64.21
N TYR A 260 15.15 -49.85 -63.94
CA TYR A 260 14.92 -50.48 -62.63
C TYR A 260 16.21 -50.51 -61.80
N VAL A 261 16.19 -49.89 -60.62
CA VAL A 261 17.29 -49.85 -59.67
C VAL A 261 16.95 -50.81 -58.53
N GLY A 262 17.49 -52.02 -58.55
CA GLY A 262 17.16 -53.02 -57.53
C GLY A 262 17.33 -54.46 -58.00
N GLY A 263 18.55 -54.85 -58.36
CA GLY A 263 18.88 -56.24 -58.68
C GLY A 263 20.29 -56.53 -58.20
N ALA A 264 20.47 -57.71 -57.59
CA ALA A 264 21.71 -58.16 -56.97
C ALA A 264 22.96 -57.78 -57.76
N SER A 265 23.86 -57.06 -57.10
CA SER A 265 25.25 -56.93 -57.53
C SER A 265 25.87 -58.33 -57.55
N GLY A 266 26.10 -58.85 -58.75
CA GLY A 266 27.11 -59.88 -58.96
C GLY A 266 28.49 -59.26 -58.66
N GLY A 267 28.93 -59.40 -57.41
CA GLY A 267 30.29 -59.11 -56.95
C GLY A 267 30.80 -60.35 -56.22
N ALA A 268 31.81 -61.00 -56.79
CA ALA A 268 32.35 -62.26 -56.34
C ALA A 268 33.08 -62.15 -54.98
N SER A 269 32.73 -63.00 -54.00
CA SER A 269 33.67 -63.62 -53.05
C SER A 269 33.01 -64.70 -52.18
N SER A 270 33.41 -65.95 -52.45
CA SER A 270 33.57 -67.13 -51.58
C SER A 270 32.63 -67.39 -50.36
N GLY A 271 31.85 -68.48 -50.49
CA GLY A 271 31.84 -69.57 -49.51
C GLY A 271 30.68 -69.64 -48.51
N GLY A 272 29.77 -70.61 -48.69
CA GLY A 272 28.90 -71.14 -47.63
C GLY A 272 27.42 -71.26 -48.00
N GLN A 273 26.92 -72.50 -48.07
CA GLN A 273 25.53 -72.88 -48.34
C GLN A 273 24.54 -72.36 -47.29
N ALA A 274 23.49 -71.67 -47.74
CA ALA A 274 22.10 -71.92 -47.33
C ALA A 274 21.14 -71.18 -48.27
N SER A 275 20.21 -71.93 -48.83
CA SER A 275 19.13 -71.52 -49.71
C SER A 275 18.11 -70.61 -49.02
N GLY A 276 17.98 -69.39 -49.51
CA GLY A 276 16.79 -68.56 -49.39
C GLY A 276 16.72 -67.72 -50.65
N ALA A 277 15.79 -68.05 -51.54
CA ALA A 277 15.62 -67.36 -52.81
C ALA A 277 15.62 -65.85 -52.59
N ALA A 278 16.55 -65.14 -53.23
CA ALA A 278 16.46 -63.70 -53.43
C ALA A 278 15.28 -63.45 -54.38
N GLY A 279 14.07 -63.62 -53.86
CA GLY A 279 12.82 -63.44 -54.57
C GLY A 279 12.66 -61.97 -54.89
N GLY A 280 12.75 -61.62 -56.17
CA GLY A 280 12.16 -60.37 -56.63
C GLY A 280 10.69 -60.35 -56.20
N GLN A 281 10.19 -59.23 -55.72
CA GLN A 281 8.80 -59.09 -55.31
C GLN A 281 7.88 -59.60 -56.44
N THR A 282 6.99 -60.52 -56.11
CA THR A 282 5.94 -61.02 -57.00
C THR A 282 4.63 -60.34 -56.66
N ILE A 283 3.77 -60.16 -57.66
CA ILE A 283 2.46 -59.55 -57.50
C ILE A 283 1.40 -60.39 -58.20
N SER A 284 0.25 -60.51 -57.54
CA SER A 284 -0.95 -61.12 -58.08
C SER A 284 -2.03 -60.03 -58.16
N LEU A 285 -2.56 -59.79 -59.36
CA LEU A 285 -3.50 -58.70 -59.64
C LEU A 285 -4.44 -59.13 -60.77
N ASP A 286 -5.74 -58.92 -60.62
CA ASP A 286 -6.75 -59.15 -61.66
C ASP A 286 -7.51 -57.83 -61.87
N ILE A 287 -7.41 -57.28 -63.08
CA ILE A 287 -7.97 -55.97 -63.44
C ILE A 287 -8.53 -56.00 -64.87
N GLU A 288 -9.60 -55.24 -65.09
CA GLU A 288 -10.33 -55.17 -66.36
C GLU A 288 -10.67 -53.71 -66.67
N ASN A 289 -10.46 -53.29 -67.93
CA ASN A 289 -10.82 -51.96 -68.46
C ASN A 289 -10.23 -50.73 -67.71
N GLU A 290 -9.05 -50.86 -67.11
CA GLU A 290 -8.38 -49.80 -66.33
C GLU A 290 -7.29 -49.10 -67.17
N PRO A 291 -7.06 -47.77 -67.04
CA PRO A 291 -5.98 -47.08 -67.75
C PRO A 291 -4.60 -47.55 -67.26
N VAL A 292 -3.65 -47.68 -68.19
CA VAL A 292 -2.29 -48.20 -67.94
C VAL A 292 -1.58 -47.44 -66.80
N GLN A 293 -1.82 -46.13 -66.69
CA GLN A 293 -1.32 -45.30 -65.58
C GLN A 293 -1.74 -45.77 -64.19
N ASP A 294 -3.01 -46.10 -64.01
CA ASP A 294 -3.56 -46.42 -62.69
C ASP A 294 -3.12 -47.82 -62.29
N VAL A 295 -3.10 -48.75 -63.26
CA VAL A 295 -2.52 -50.09 -63.11
C VAL A 295 -1.05 -50.00 -62.69
N PHE A 296 -0.25 -49.16 -63.36
CA PHE A 296 1.16 -48.95 -63.02
C PHE A 296 1.32 -48.41 -61.59
N ASN A 297 0.51 -47.43 -61.20
CA ASN A 297 0.51 -46.87 -59.85
C ASN A 297 0.04 -47.88 -58.79
N TYR A 298 -0.91 -48.77 -59.08
CA TYR A 298 -1.31 -49.86 -58.17
C TYR A 298 -0.18 -50.84 -57.92
N VAL A 299 0.54 -51.24 -58.97
CA VAL A 299 1.69 -52.13 -58.86
C VAL A 299 2.78 -51.49 -58.00
N LEU A 300 3.12 -50.22 -58.23
CA LEU A 300 4.09 -49.48 -57.41
C LEU A 300 3.70 -49.42 -55.92
N ARG A 301 2.42 -49.17 -55.63
CA ARG A 301 1.90 -49.11 -54.26
C ARG A 301 1.95 -50.46 -53.56
N LEU A 302 1.55 -51.52 -54.25
CA LEU A 302 1.55 -52.88 -53.70
C LEU A 302 2.96 -53.43 -53.51
N SER A 303 3.91 -53.09 -54.39
CA SER A 303 5.31 -53.49 -54.26
C SER A 303 6.11 -52.61 -53.30
N GLY A 304 5.58 -51.43 -52.92
CA GLY A 304 6.29 -50.45 -52.11
C GLY A 304 7.52 -49.85 -52.81
N LEU A 305 7.51 -49.82 -54.15
CA LEU A 305 8.60 -49.27 -54.95
C LEU A 305 8.39 -47.77 -55.17
N GLU A 306 9.47 -47.00 -55.09
CA GLU A 306 9.48 -45.59 -55.47
C GLU A 306 9.73 -45.48 -56.98
N ALA A 307 9.10 -44.51 -57.61
CA ALA A 307 9.30 -44.24 -59.02
C ALA A 307 9.36 -42.75 -59.31
N ASN A 308 10.13 -42.36 -60.33
CA ASN A 308 10.17 -41.00 -60.84
C ASN A 308 10.28 -41.00 -62.37
N ARG A 309 9.56 -40.10 -63.03
CA ARG A 309 9.56 -39.97 -64.50
C ARG A 309 10.43 -38.79 -64.90
N SER A 310 11.46 -39.05 -65.70
CA SER A 310 12.24 -38.02 -66.38
C SER A 310 12.06 -38.14 -67.89
N GLY A 311 11.26 -37.26 -68.47
CA GLY A 311 10.92 -37.27 -69.89
C GLY A 311 10.27 -38.59 -70.33
N ARG A 312 11.02 -39.38 -71.11
CA ARG A 312 10.57 -40.67 -71.66
C ARG A 312 11.00 -41.89 -70.82
N THR A 313 11.75 -41.71 -69.73
CA THR A 313 12.25 -42.82 -68.91
C THR A 313 11.69 -42.73 -67.50
N ILE A 314 11.19 -43.85 -66.98
CA ILE A 314 10.72 -44.01 -65.61
C ILE A 314 11.79 -44.76 -64.83
N PHE A 315 12.31 -44.14 -63.78
CA PHE A 315 13.19 -44.79 -62.81
C PHE A 315 12.33 -45.43 -61.73
N VAL A 316 12.53 -46.71 -61.44
CA VAL A 316 11.79 -47.43 -60.39
C VAL A 316 12.75 -48.22 -59.51
N GLY A 317 12.55 -48.23 -58.20
CA GLY A 317 13.33 -49.06 -57.28
C GLY A 317 12.83 -48.95 -55.85
N PRO A 318 13.29 -49.82 -54.93
CA PRO A 318 12.91 -49.75 -53.52
C PRO A 318 13.47 -48.49 -52.84
N LYS A 319 14.54 -47.90 -53.39
CA LYS A 319 15.08 -46.60 -52.98
C LYS A 319 15.78 -45.95 -54.17
N LEU A 320 15.21 -44.88 -54.71
CA LEU A 320 15.83 -44.14 -55.80
C LEU A 320 17.05 -43.33 -55.30
N PRO A 321 18.18 -43.28 -56.03
CA PRO A 321 19.28 -42.36 -55.75
C PRO A 321 18.81 -40.90 -55.73
N ASN A 322 19.40 -40.05 -54.89
CA ASN A 322 18.97 -38.66 -54.72
C ASN A 322 18.95 -37.86 -56.04
N SER A 323 19.84 -38.17 -56.99
CA SER A 323 19.90 -37.55 -58.32
C SER A 323 18.72 -37.89 -59.24
N THR A 324 17.97 -38.95 -58.92
CA THR A 324 16.78 -39.39 -59.67
C THR A 324 15.47 -39.03 -58.99
N ARG A 325 15.51 -38.33 -57.84
CA ARG A 325 14.35 -37.83 -57.12
C ARG A 325 14.16 -36.35 -57.43
N ASP A 326 12.93 -35.92 -57.68
CA ASP A 326 12.58 -34.51 -57.75
C ASP A 326 12.59 -33.92 -56.34
N THR A 327 13.77 -33.50 -55.89
CA THR A 327 13.97 -32.94 -54.55
C THR A 327 14.03 -31.42 -54.65
N VAL A 328 13.21 -30.74 -53.87
CA VAL A 328 13.24 -29.28 -53.71
C VAL A 328 13.77 -28.96 -52.31
N MET A 329 14.39 -27.80 -52.16
CA MET A 329 14.78 -27.25 -50.87
C MET A 329 13.98 -25.97 -50.60
N ARG A 330 13.39 -25.83 -49.41
CA ARG A 330 12.78 -24.58 -48.96
C ARG A 330 13.28 -24.21 -47.58
N ASN A 331 13.70 -22.97 -47.42
CA ASN A 331 14.07 -22.41 -46.13
C ASN A 331 12.90 -21.54 -45.62
N VAL A 332 12.45 -21.82 -44.40
CA VAL A 332 11.33 -21.13 -43.75
C VAL A 332 11.80 -20.63 -42.39
N ARG A 333 11.63 -19.33 -42.13
CA ARG A 333 11.85 -18.73 -40.83
C ARG A 333 10.53 -18.75 -40.03
N LEU A 334 10.60 -19.18 -38.78
CA LEU A 334 9.45 -19.23 -37.87
C LEU A 334 9.41 -17.99 -36.98
N ASN A 335 8.20 -17.50 -36.68
CA ASN A 335 8.01 -16.27 -35.91
C ASN A 335 7.55 -16.52 -34.46
N GLN A 336 6.70 -17.51 -34.24
CA GLN A 336 5.99 -17.80 -32.99
C GLN A 336 6.44 -19.10 -32.34
N VAL A 337 6.77 -20.10 -33.16
CA VAL A 337 7.22 -21.42 -32.71
C VAL A 337 8.74 -21.53 -32.80
N THR A 338 9.34 -22.20 -31.82
CA THR A 338 10.78 -22.48 -31.83
C THR A 338 11.07 -23.64 -32.78
N VAL A 339 12.22 -23.58 -33.48
CA VAL A 339 12.65 -24.63 -34.41
C VAL A 339 12.60 -26.02 -33.79
N GLY A 340 12.98 -26.18 -32.51
CA GLY A 340 12.93 -27.47 -31.83
C GLY A 340 11.51 -28.06 -31.74
N VAL A 341 10.50 -27.24 -31.42
CA VAL A 341 9.11 -27.69 -31.36
C VAL A 341 8.59 -28.03 -32.76
N ALA A 342 8.91 -27.20 -33.76
CA ALA A 342 8.54 -27.44 -35.14
C ALA A 342 9.15 -28.75 -35.70
N LEU A 343 10.44 -29.00 -35.45
CA LEU A 343 11.10 -30.23 -35.89
C LEU A 343 10.54 -31.47 -35.20
N ASN A 344 10.31 -31.42 -33.88
CA ASN A 344 9.70 -32.53 -33.16
C ASN A 344 8.32 -32.90 -33.74
N PHE A 345 7.52 -31.90 -34.11
CA PHE A 345 6.24 -32.11 -34.74
C PHE A 345 6.37 -32.76 -36.13
N LEU A 346 7.29 -32.28 -36.97
CA LEU A 346 7.55 -32.87 -38.29
C LEU A 346 8.09 -34.30 -38.21
N VAL A 347 8.96 -34.60 -37.24
CA VAL A 347 9.44 -35.96 -36.96
C VAL A 347 8.30 -36.87 -36.53
N GLY A 348 7.39 -36.36 -35.68
CA GLY A 348 6.17 -37.08 -35.30
C GLY A 348 5.28 -37.43 -36.50
N LEU A 349 5.31 -36.62 -37.57
CA LEU A 349 4.63 -36.87 -38.84
C LEU A 349 5.43 -37.73 -39.84
N GLY A 350 6.66 -38.14 -39.50
CA GLY A 350 7.48 -39.05 -40.32
C GLY A 350 8.72 -38.46 -40.99
N ALA A 351 9.01 -37.17 -40.78
CA ALA A 351 10.20 -36.55 -41.33
C ALA A 351 11.47 -37.03 -40.60
N GLU A 352 12.60 -37.07 -41.30
CA GLU A 352 13.91 -37.20 -40.68
C GLU A 352 14.43 -35.79 -40.36
N SER A 353 14.77 -35.50 -39.11
CA SER A 353 15.26 -34.18 -38.75
C SER A 353 16.70 -34.18 -38.24
N ALA A 354 17.36 -33.05 -38.43
CA ALA A 354 18.64 -32.77 -37.80
C ALA A 354 18.63 -31.34 -37.27
N ILE A 355 18.94 -31.16 -35.98
CA ILE A 355 19.01 -29.84 -35.36
C ILE A 355 20.47 -29.49 -35.06
N SER A 356 20.90 -28.31 -35.50
CA SER A 356 22.19 -27.75 -35.13
C SER A 356 22.01 -26.90 -33.87
N ARG A 357 22.66 -27.30 -32.78
CA ARG A 357 22.63 -26.56 -31.51
C ARG A 357 24.00 -26.42 -30.87
N GLU A 358 24.20 -25.29 -30.20
CA GLU A 358 25.35 -25.06 -29.35
C GLU A 358 25.12 -25.78 -28.02
N ARG A 359 25.97 -26.76 -27.70
CA ARG A 359 25.92 -27.47 -26.43
C ARG A 359 27.18 -27.15 -25.63
N LEU A 360 27.00 -26.85 -24.36
CA LEU A 360 28.08 -26.80 -23.38
C LEU A 360 28.54 -28.25 -23.14
N VAL A 361 29.72 -28.59 -23.64
CA VAL A 361 30.37 -29.87 -23.41
C VAL A 361 31.35 -29.68 -22.28
N THR A 362 31.02 -30.25 -21.13
CA THR A 362 31.94 -30.32 -20.00
C THR A 362 32.88 -31.49 -20.22
N SER A 363 34.12 -31.21 -20.64
CA SER A 363 35.16 -32.21 -20.73
C SER A 363 35.87 -32.32 -19.38
N VAL A 364 35.98 -33.55 -18.89
CA VAL A 364 36.70 -33.86 -17.66
C VAL A 364 38.03 -34.47 -18.07
N SER A 365 39.11 -33.69 -17.96
CA SER A 365 40.46 -34.18 -18.26
C SER A 365 41.22 -34.39 -16.95
N ALA A 366 41.56 -35.64 -16.67
CA ALA A 366 42.40 -36.00 -15.54
C ALA A 366 43.86 -35.78 -15.94
N VAL A 367 44.50 -34.74 -15.42
CA VAL A 367 45.93 -34.53 -15.60
C VAL A 367 46.66 -35.31 -14.50
N PRO A 368 47.44 -36.37 -14.82
CA PRO A 368 48.23 -37.05 -13.81
C PRO A 368 49.39 -36.14 -13.38
N VAL A 369 49.34 -35.66 -12.14
CA VAL A 369 50.49 -35.06 -11.46
C VAL A 369 51.35 -36.19 -10.89
N GLY A 370 52.65 -36.12 -11.17
CA GLY A 370 53.63 -37.18 -10.88
C GLY A 370 53.56 -37.73 -9.46
N ASN A 371 53.70 -39.06 -9.36
CA ASN A 371 53.93 -39.90 -8.19
C ASN A 371 53.66 -39.29 -6.80
N SER A 372 52.41 -38.95 -6.47
CA SER A 372 51.79 -39.18 -5.15
C SER A 372 50.35 -38.64 -5.11
N THR A 373 49.42 -39.53 -4.74
CA THR A 373 48.08 -39.28 -4.16
C THR A 373 47.19 -38.15 -4.73
N ALA A 374 46.11 -38.61 -5.40
CA ALA A 374 44.90 -37.91 -5.90
C ALA A 374 45.07 -37.07 -7.18
N ALA A 375 44.51 -37.59 -8.29
CA ALA A 375 44.39 -36.87 -9.55
C ALA A 375 43.47 -35.65 -9.38
N VAL A 376 43.97 -34.45 -9.72
CA VAL A 376 43.13 -33.26 -9.80
C VAL A 376 42.29 -33.37 -11.07
N THR A 377 40.99 -33.51 -10.87
CA THR A 377 40.01 -33.53 -11.96
C THR A 377 39.78 -32.09 -12.41
N GLN A 378 40.34 -31.69 -13.57
CA GLN A 378 40.04 -30.39 -14.16
C GLN A 378 38.81 -30.53 -15.07
N THR A 379 37.73 -29.86 -14.67
CA THR A 379 36.49 -29.79 -15.42
C THR A 379 36.51 -28.52 -16.26
N GLN A 380 36.71 -28.64 -17.58
CA GLN A 380 36.62 -27.52 -18.52
C GLN A 380 35.30 -27.58 -19.27
N THR A 381 34.52 -26.50 -19.25
CA THR A 381 33.28 -26.39 -20.02
C THR A 381 33.56 -25.55 -21.27
N THR A 382 33.50 -26.17 -22.45
CA THR A 382 33.61 -25.49 -23.74
C THR A 382 32.28 -25.56 -24.48
N THR A 383 31.95 -24.51 -25.23
CA THR A 383 30.77 -24.50 -26.09
C THR A 383 31.14 -25.12 -27.44
N GLU A 384 30.50 -26.22 -27.83
CA GLU A 384 30.68 -26.86 -29.13
C GLU A 384 29.35 -26.91 -29.89
N THR A 385 29.37 -26.59 -31.19
CA THR A 385 28.22 -26.78 -32.08
C THR A 385 28.13 -28.25 -32.50
N LYS A 386 27.05 -28.94 -32.14
CA LYS A 386 26.81 -30.34 -32.52
C LYS A 386 25.51 -30.48 -33.30
N LEU A 387 25.53 -31.32 -34.33
CA LEU A 387 24.34 -31.74 -35.07
C LEU A 387 23.72 -32.95 -34.37
N GLU A 388 22.44 -32.85 -34.00
CA GLU A 388 21.67 -33.94 -33.40
C GLU A 388 20.61 -34.42 -34.39
N THR A 389 20.72 -35.67 -34.86
CA THR A 389 19.75 -36.28 -35.77
C THR A 389 18.63 -36.94 -34.99
N GLN A 390 17.38 -36.67 -35.35
CA GLN A 390 16.21 -37.27 -34.74
C GLN A 390 15.37 -37.98 -35.81
N ARG A 391 14.98 -39.21 -35.51
CA ARG A 391 14.13 -40.05 -36.35
C ARG A 391 13.17 -40.82 -35.46
N ALA A 392 11.89 -40.84 -35.81
CA ALA A 392 10.90 -41.69 -35.17
C ALA A 392 10.80 -43.04 -35.91
N ASP A 393 10.78 -44.15 -35.15
CA ASP A 393 10.60 -45.49 -35.70
C ASP A 393 9.10 -45.86 -35.71
N PHE A 394 8.55 -46.08 -36.90
CA PHE A 394 7.15 -46.50 -37.08
C PHE A 394 7.13 -47.98 -37.45
N LYS A 395 6.54 -48.83 -36.60
CA LYS A 395 6.49 -50.28 -36.82
C LYS A 395 5.36 -50.73 -37.75
N ASP A 396 4.18 -50.13 -37.60
CA ASP A 396 2.94 -50.59 -38.27
C ASP A 396 2.33 -49.55 -39.23
N SER A 397 3.02 -48.43 -39.49
CA SER A 397 2.46 -47.32 -40.27
C SER A 397 3.50 -46.65 -41.17
N ASN A 398 3.12 -46.30 -42.40
CA ASN A 398 3.90 -45.40 -43.24
C ASN A 398 3.53 -43.96 -42.87
N PRO A 399 4.43 -43.18 -42.26
CA PRO A 399 4.09 -41.85 -41.80
C PRO A 399 4.01 -40.88 -42.99
N LEU A 400 3.22 -39.81 -42.84
CA LEU A 400 2.83 -38.90 -43.93
C LEU A 400 4.03 -38.21 -44.60
N LEU A 401 5.05 -37.85 -43.82
CA LEU A 401 6.23 -37.11 -44.27
C LEU A 401 7.46 -37.99 -44.48
N ARG A 402 7.28 -39.30 -44.71
CA ARG A 402 8.41 -40.23 -44.92
C ARG A 402 9.24 -39.79 -46.14
N GLY A 403 10.54 -39.60 -45.93
CA GLY A 403 11.47 -39.18 -46.99
C GLY A 403 11.66 -37.66 -47.09
N LEU A 404 10.96 -36.87 -46.26
CA LEU A 404 11.29 -35.47 -46.03
C LEU A 404 12.44 -35.36 -45.02
N GLN A 405 13.44 -34.55 -45.35
CA GLN A 405 14.51 -34.16 -44.43
C GLN A 405 14.28 -32.73 -43.94
N ALA A 406 14.32 -32.50 -42.64
CA ALA A 406 14.10 -31.19 -42.03
C ALA A 406 15.31 -30.80 -41.17
N LEU A 407 16.06 -29.79 -41.59
CA LEU A 407 17.22 -29.27 -40.87
C LEU A 407 16.83 -27.99 -40.13
N GLY A 408 17.11 -27.92 -38.84
CA GLY A 408 16.83 -26.75 -38.02
C GLY A 408 18.09 -26.01 -37.60
N ASP A 409 18.06 -24.68 -37.72
CA ASP A 409 19.05 -23.77 -37.14
C ASP A 409 18.40 -22.97 -36.00
N GLU A 410 18.78 -23.27 -34.76
CA GLU A 410 18.24 -22.59 -33.57
C GLU A 410 18.68 -21.12 -33.49
N ARG A 411 19.85 -20.76 -34.05
CA ARG A 411 20.38 -19.39 -34.00
C ARG A 411 19.56 -18.45 -34.87
N THR A 412 19.11 -18.91 -36.03
CA THR A 412 18.29 -18.10 -36.96
C THR A 412 16.79 -18.36 -36.82
N ASN A 413 16.39 -19.29 -35.95
CA ASN A 413 15.03 -19.82 -35.84
C ASN A 413 14.43 -20.17 -37.22
N SER A 414 15.21 -20.89 -38.04
CA SER A 414 14.80 -21.32 -39.38
C SER A 414 14.83 -22.84 -39.55
N VAL A 415 13.93 -23.33 -40.40
CA VAL A 415 13.80 -24.73 -40.80
C VAL A 415 14.03 -24.83 -42.30
N THR A 416 14.99 -25.67 -42.68
CA THR A 416 15.29 -26.03 -44.06
C THR A 416 14.66 -27.39 -44.36
N LEU A 417 13.68 -27.41 -45.25
CA LEU A 417 12.99 -28.62 -45.70
C LEU A 417 13.59 -29.08 -47.02
N ILE A 418 13.94 -30.37 -47.12
CA ILE A 418 14.53 -31.00 -48.30
C ILE A 418 13.74 -32.27 -48.61
N GLY A 419 13.11 -32.33 -49.78
CA GLY A 419 12.29 -33.48 -50.16
C GLY A 419 11.48 -33.24 -51.43
N PRO A 420 10.59 -34.19 -51.81
CA PRO A 420 9.61 -33.99 -52.87
C PRO A 420 8.74 -32.74 -52.62
N ALA A 421 8.46 -31.97 -53.67
CA ALA A 421 7.72 -30.70 -53.57
C ALA A 421 6.38 -30.85 -52.81
N ARG A 422 5.65 -31.94 -53.07
CA ARG A 422 4.38 -32.25 -52.39
C ARG A 422 4.53 -32.42 -50.87
N LEU A 423 5.57 -33.12 -50.41
CA LEU A 423 5.82 -33.30 -48.97
C LEU A 423 6.22 -31.98 -48.30
N ILE A 424 6.95 -31.12 -49.01
CA ILE A 424 7.28 -29.79 -48.53
C ILE A 424 6.02 -28.94 -48.39
N ASP A 425 5.12 -28.94 -49.38
CA ASP A 425 3.87 -28.17 -49.30
C ASP A 425 3.00 -28.63 -48.12
N MET A 426 2.92 -29.95 -47.86
CA MET A 426 2.26 -30.49 -46.67
C MET A 426 2.93 -30.03 -45.37
N ALA A 427 4.26 -30.15 -45.29
CA ALA A 427 5.03 -29.71 -44.12
C ALA A 427 4.90 -28.20 -43.88
N MET A 428 4.91 -27.39 -44.93
CA MET A 428 4.67 -25.95 -44.81
C MET A 428 3.27 -25.64 -44.32
N ALA A 429 2.23 -26.29 -44.86
CA ALA A 429 0.85 -26.08 -44.40
C ALA A 429 0.72 -26.37 -42.88
N GLN A 430 1.40 -27.41 -42.40
CA GLN A 430 1.49 -27.75 -40.98
C GLN A 430 2.28 -26.72 -40.17
N LEU A 431 3.44 -26.29 -40.66
CA LEU A 431 4.24 -25.25 -40.00
C LEU A 431 3.51 -23.91 -39.92
N THR A 432 2.75 -23.52 -40.95
CA THR A 432 1.93 -22.30 -40.92
C THR A 432 0.83 -22.35 -39.86
N GLN A 433 0.26 -23.53 -39.60
CA GLN A 433 -0.74 -23.71 -38.54
C GLN A 433 -0.13 -23.70 -37.14
N LEU A 434 1.10 -24.20 -37.00
CA LEU A 434 1.83 -24.08 -35.75
C LEU A 434 2.28 -22.64 -35.49
N ASP A 435 2.71 -21.93 -36.52
CA ASP A 435 3.24 -20.56 -36.43
C ASP A 435 2.15 -19.49 -36.37
N ILE A 436 0.97 -19.81 -35.83
CA ILE A 436 -0.09 -18.83 -35.61
C ILE A 436 0.32 -17.82 -34.55
N ARG A 437 -0.04 -16.56 -34.77
CA ARG A 437 0.22 -15.48 -33.81
C ARG A 437 -0.52 -15.75 -32.51
N ARG A 438 0.20 -15.73 -31.39
CA ARG A 438 -0.41 -15.83 -30.07
C ARG A 438 -1.11 -14.54 -29.72
N ARG A 439 -2.35 -14.64 -29.24
CA ARG A 439 -3.16 -13.50 -28.83
C ARG A 439 -2.59 -12.87 -27.57
N GLN A 440 -2.89 -11.59 -27.36
CA GLN A 440 -2.54 -10.86 -26.14
C GLN A 440 -3.82 -10.40 -25.45
N VAL A 441 -3.76 -10.27 -24.13
CA VAL A 441 -4.86 -9.75 -23.32
C VAL A 441 -4.32 -8.73 -22.34
N VAL A 442 -5.07 -7.64 -22.20
CA VAL A 442 -4.89 -6.64 -21.17
C VAL A 442 -5.71 -7.04 -19.97
N VAL A 443 -5.08 -7.20 -18.82
CA VAL A 443 -5.71 -7.53 -17.56
C VAL A 443 -5.72 -6.29 -16.69
N ASN A 444 -6.90 -5.73 -16.47
CA ASN A 444 -7.12 -4.68 -15.50
C ASN A 444 -7.52 -5.31 -14.16
N VAL A 445 -6.77 -5.01 -13.10
CA VAL A 445 -7.06 -5.50 -11.75
C VAL A 445 -7.30 -4.30 -10.85
N LYS A 446 -8.46 -4.24 -10.20
CA LYS A 446 -8.76 -3.21 -9.19
C LYS A 446 -8.80 -3.85 -7.83
N ILE A 447 -7.98 -3.36 -6.92
CA ILE A 447 -7.92 -3.85 -5.55
C ILE A 447 -8.32 -2.70 -4.64
N ILE A 448 -9.35 -2.94 -3.84
CA ILE A 448 -9.90 -2.00 -2.88
C ILE A 448 -9.72 -2.62 -1.49
N ASP A 449 -8.84 -2.05 -0.67
CA ASP A 449 -8.71 -2.40 0.75
C ASP A 449 -9.32 -1.27 1.58
N VAL A 450 -10.32 -1.61 2.39
CA VAL A 450 -11.04 -0.67 3.26
C VAL A 450 -10.86 -1.14 4.69
N ASN A 451 -10.40 -0.21 5.54
CA ASN A 451 -10.34 -0.40 6.98
C ASN A 451 -11.18 0.69 7.65
N LEU A 452 -12.20 0.27 8.39
CA LEU A 452 -13.10 1.10 9.17
C LEU A 452 -12.89 0.75 10.64
N THR A 453 -12.55 1.74 11.44
CA THR A 453 -12.45 1.63 12.89
C THR A 453 -13.43 2.59 13.54
N GLY A 454 -14.15 2.12 14.56
CA GLY A 454 -15.07 2.90 15.34
C GLY A 454 -14.90 2.58 16.82
N THR A 455 -14.31 3.50 17.57
CA THR A 455 -14.15 3.38 19.02
C THR A 455 -15.11 4.31 19.71
N GLN A 456 -15.94 3.78 20.60
CA GLN A 456 -16.85 4.53 21.47
C GLN A 456 -16.46 4.29 22.92
N ASP A 457 -16.06 5.37 23.60
CA ASP A 457 -15.63 5.37 24.99
C ASP A 457 -16.61 6.19 25.81
N TYR A 458 -17.23 5.55 26.79
CA TYR A 458 -18.08 6.19 27.78
C TYR A 458 -17.55 5.85 29.17
N ASN A 459 -17.02 6.84 29.88
CA ASN A 459 -16.44 6.67 31.20
C ASN A 459 -16.81 7.84 32.12
N THR A 460 -16.99 7.51 33.39
CA THR A 460 -17.23 8.47 34.45
C THR A 460 -16.24 8.16 35.57
N SER A 461 -15.54 9.18 36.05
CA SER A 461 -14.69 9.09 37.23
C SER A 461 -15.06 10.17 38.23
N PHE A 462 -15.19 9.81 39.50
CA PHE A 462 -15.49 10.78 40.55
C PHE A 462 -14.82 10.37 41.86
N SER A 463 -14.49 11.36 42.69
CA SER A 463 -13.94 11.15 44.02
C SER A 463 -14.50 12.16 45.01
N PHE A 464 -14.70 11.71 46.25
CA PHE A 464 -15.11 12.57 47.35
C PHE A 464 -14.58 12.03 48.69
N GLY A 465 -14.29 12.94 49.61
CA GLY A 465 -13.89 12.60 50.98
C GLY A 465 -14.92 13.02 52.01
N VAL A 466 -15.18 12.16 53.01
CA VAL A 466 -16.00 12.45 54.19
C VAL A 466 -15.18 12.15 55.44
N GLY A 467 -14.79 13.18 56.20
CA GLY A 467 -13.88 13.02 57.34
C GLY A 467 -12.52 12.46 56.91
N ASN A 468 -12.14 11.31 57.46
CA ASN A 468 -10.92 10.56 57.12
C ASN A 468 -11.16 9.48 56.05
N ASN A 469 -12.34 9.45 55.42
CA ASN A 469 -12.72 8.41 54.46
C ASN A 469 -12.74 8.98 53.04
N PHE A 470 -12.28 8.19 52.07
CA PHE A 470 -12.18 8.58 50.66
C PHE A 470 -12.85 7.54 49.77
N PHE A 471 -13.71 8.03 48.89
CA PHE A 471 -14.43 7.26 47.89
C PHE A 471 -13.90 7.72 46.53
N ALA A 472 -13.40 6.80 45.71
CA ALA A 472 -13.01 7.12 44.35
C ALA A 472 -13.51 6.03 43.40
N VAL A 473 -14.15 6.47 42.32
CA VAL A 473 -14.59 5.64 41.21
C VAL A 473 -13.81 6.08 39.98
N ASP A 474 -13.11 5.14 39.36
CA ASP A 474 -12.38 5.38 38.12
C ASP A 474 -12.60 4.22 37.15
N ASN A 475 -13.02 4.55 35.92
CA ASN A 475 -13.29 3.58 34.86
C ASN A 475 -14.16 2.38 35.28
N GLY A 476 -15.14 2.59 36.17
CA GLY A 476 -16.04 1.55 36.66
C GLY A 476 -15.47 0.67 37.78
N ALA A 477 -14.27 0.95 38.29
CA ALA A 477 -13.72 0.37 39.52
C ALA A 477 -13.94 1.35 40.69
N ALA A 478 -14.31 0.84 41.87
CA ALA A 478 -14.48 1.64 43.08
C ALA A 478 -13.40 1.30 44.10
N SER A 479 -12.83 2.33 44.73
CA SER A 479 -11.98 2.21 45.90
C SER A 479 -12.60 2.97 47.07
N LEU A 480 -12.66 2.29 48.22
CA LEU A 480 -13.28 2.77 49.46
C LEU A 480 -12.21 2.73 50.55
N ASN A 481 -11.65 3.87 50.90
CA ASN A 481 -10.56 3.96 51.86
C ASN A 481 -11.09 4.61 53.14
N PHE A 482 -10.87 3.96 54.28
CA PHE A 482 -11.25 4.47 55.60
C PHE A 482 -9.98 4.68 56.43
N GLY A 483 -9.79 5.86 57.03
CA GLY A 483 -8.67 6.07 57.98
C GLY A 483 -7.54 7.02 57.58
N GLY A 484 -7.72 7.86 56.55
CA GLY A 484 -7.12 9.20 56.56
C GLY A 484 -5.63 9.34 56.25
N SER A 485 -5.10 8.73 55.19
CA SER A 485 -3.72 9.08 54.77
C SER A 485 -3.53 9.37 53.29
N ARG A 486 -4.33 8.88 52.34
CA ARG A 486 -4.40 9.41 50.95
C ARG A 486 -5.52 8.74 50.13
N PRO A 487 -5.99 9.32 49.02
CA PRO A 487 -6.77 8.62 48.00
C PRO A 487 -5.96 7.45 47.41
N ALA A 488 -6.64 6.37 47.05
CA ALA A 488 -6.03 5.30 46.26
C ALA A 488 -5.66 5.82 44.86
N THR A 489 -4.50 5.39 44.36
CA THR A 489 -4.10 5.59 42.96
C THR A 489 -4.94 4.73 42.03
N ALA A 490 -4.99 5.06 40.73
CA ALA A 490 -5.72 4.26 39.74
C ALA A 490 -5.25 2.80 39.69
N SER A 491 -3.95 2.55 39.93
CA SER A 491 -3.40 1.20 40.04
C SER A 491 -3.90 0.48 41.29
N GLU A 492 -3.88 1.14 42.46
CA GLU A 492 -4.40 0.57 43.71
C GLU A 492 -5.91 0.31 43.60
N ALA A 493 -6.69 1.23 43.04
CA ALA A 493 -8.13 1.05 42.82
C ALA A 493 -8.48 -0.11 41.86
N ALA A 494 -7.59 -0.42 40.91
CA ALA A 494 -7.77 -1.53 39.97
C ALA A 494 -7.27 -2.89 40.50
N THR A 495 -6.40 -2.91 41.52
CA THR A 495 -5.64 -4.12 41.90
C THR A 495 -5.62 -4.46 43.40
N SER A 496 -5.87 -3.50 44.30
CA SER A 496 -5.93 -3.73 45.75
C SER A 496 -7.24 -3.20 46.33
N VAL A 497 -8.01 -4.11 46.94
CA VAL A 497 -9.29 -3.80 47.60
C VAL A 497 -9.13 -3.74 49.13
N ASN A 498 -7.99 -4.20 49.65
CA ASN A 498 -7.80 -4.45 51.08
C ASN A 498 -6.72 -3.59 51.74
N ASP A 499 -5.84 -2.95 50.97
CA ASP A 499 -4.78 -2.12 51.55
C ASP A 499 -5.23 -0.68 51.72
N THR A 500 -5.07 -0.15 52.94
CA THR A 500 -5.27 1.29 53.16
C THR A 500 -4.07 2.04 52.59
N PRO A 501 -4.27 3.01 51.68
CA PRO A 501 -3.19 3.79 51.11
C PRO A 501 -2.62 4.75 52.17
N VAL A 502 -1.45 4.41 52.74
CA VAL A 502 -0.75 5.19 53.78
C VAL A 502 0.38 6.03 53.17
N ILE A 503 0.47 7.33 53.48
CA ILE A 503 1.67 8.11 53.11
C ILE A 503 2.85 7.48 53.83
N THR A 504 3.79 6.94 53.06
CA THR A 504 5.05 6.44 53.60
C THR A 504 5.76 7.62 54.26
N ASN A 505 6.09 7.50 55.55
CA ASN A 505 6.83 8.55 56.24
C ASN A 505 8.14 8.82 55.46
N PRO A 506 8.33 10.03 54.91
CA PRO A 506 9.50 10.32 54.09
C PRO A 506 10.80 10.37 54.91
N VAL A 507 10.71 10.33 56.24
CA VAL A 507 11.87 10.34 57.14
C VAL A 507 12.01 8.96 57.79
N THR A 508 13.06 8.23 57.41
CA THR A 508 13.49 6.99 58.07
C THR A 508 14.57 7.32 59.13
N GLY A 509 14.23 7.31 60.42
CA GLY A 509 15.18 7.55 61.54
C GLY A 509 14.75 8.62 62.57
N SER A 510 15.65 8.94 63.53
CA SER A 510 15.55 9.86 64.69
C SER A 510 15.08 11.32 64.36
N PRO A 511 14.69 12.16 65.36
CA PRO A 511 13.54 13.07 65.30
C PRO A 511 13.69 14.29 64.38
N PHE A 512 12.56 14.96 64.12
CA PHE A 512 12.29 16.12 63.24
C PHE A 512 13.27 17.33 63.26
N TYR A 513 14.27 17.34 64.12
CA TYR A 513 15.27 18.39 64.28
C TYR A 513 16.67 17.80 64.32
N ASP A 514 17.66 18.52 63.80
CA ASP A 514 19.07 18.19 64.01
C ASP A 514 19.53 18.81 65.36
N PRO A 515 19.80 17.99 66.39
CA PRO A 515 20.24 18.48 67.70
C PRO A 515 21.65 19.10 67.66
N ASN A 516 22.40 18.90 66.57
CA ASN A 516 23.77 19.38 66.42
C ASN A 516 23.86 20.68 65.61
N SER A 517 22.76 21.18 65.06
CA SER A 517 22.73 22.44 64.31
C SER A 517 21.61 23.37 64.79
N THR A 518 21.89 24.67 64.74
CA THR A 518 20.94 25.71 65.16
C THR A 518 20.82 26.78 64.10
N VAL A 519 19.63 27.36 63.98
CA VAL A 519 19.30 28.46 63.07
C VAL A 519 18.84 29.66 63.88
N SER A 520 19.40 30.83 63.57
CA SER A 520 19.09 32.07 64.26
C SER A 520 17.91 32.77 63.58
N ILE A 521 16.85 33.05 64.34
CA ILE A 521 15.64 33.70 63.84
C ILE A 521 15.58 35.11 64.43
N SER A 522 15.49 36.12 63.57
CA SER A 522 15.45 37.53 64.01
C SER A 522 14.12 37.90 64.66
N GLY A 523 14.18 38.74 65.70
CA GLY A 523 13.00 39.25 66.41
C GLY A 523 12.47 38.32 67.50
N THR A 524 13.19 37.25 67.85
CA THR A 524 12.80 36.29 68.90
C THR A 524 13.51 36.51 70.23
N THR A 525 14.39 37.50 70.33
CA THR A 525 14.99 37.94 71.60
C THR A 525 14.48 39.34 71.96
N PRO A 526 13.97 39.59 73.18
CA PRO A 526 13.43 40.90 73.58
C PRO A 526 14.41 42.05 73.36
N GLY A 527 13.94 43.15 72.75
CA GLY A 527 14.59 44.45 72.78
C GLY A 527 14.29 45.19 74.08
N THR A 528 14.71 46.45 74.20
CA THR A 528 14.44 47.28 75.38
C THR A 528 13.89 48.65 75.00
N ILE A 529 12.73 48.99 75.55
CA ILE A 529 12.06 50.28 75.41
C ILE A 529 12.11 50.99 76.77
N ILE A 530 12.59 52.22 76.77
CA ILE A 530 12.66 53.08 77.95
C ILE A 530 11.50 54.09 77.89
N VAL A 531 10.67 54.10 78.92
CA VAL A 531 9.60 55.08 79.12
C VAL A 531 10.15 56.17 80.04
N ASN A 532 10.27 57.38 79.52
CA ASN A 532 10.79 58.52 80.27
C ASN A 532 9.69 59.15 81.15
N PRO A 533 10.06 59.94 82.18
CA PRO A 533 9.10 60.56 83.09
C PRO A 533 8.10 61.52 82.42
N ASP A 534 8.41 62.00 81.21
CA ASP A 534 7.55 62.86 80.38
C ASP A 534 6.52 62.06 79.53
N GLY A 535 6.49 60.74 79.68
CA GLY A 535 5.61 59.83 78.94
C GLY A 535 6.11 59.47 77.53
N THR A 536 7.26 59.98 77.10
CA THR A 536 7.85 59.62 75.81
C THR A 536 8.55 58.26 75.89
N THR A 537 8.41 57.45 74.85
CA THR A 537 9.06 56.13 74.77
C THR A 537 10.22 56.18 73.79
N THR A 538 11.40 55.73 74.24
CA THR A 538 12.63 55.68 73.44
C THR A 538 13.13 54.25 73.40
N ARG A 539 13.41 53.73 72.20
CA ARG A 539 13.93 52.37 72.04
C ARG A 539 15.44 52.39 72.24
N SER A 540 15.92 51.75 73.30
CA SER A 540 17.34 51.69 73.64
C SER A 540 18.04 50.49 73.00
N GLN A 541 17.31 49.39 72.74
CA GLN A 541 17.84 48.20 72.06
C GLN A 541 16.77 47.59 71.16
N ASN A 542 17.15 47.23 69.93
CA ASN A 542 16.26 46.53 69.01
C ASN A 542 16.19 45.03 69.36
N PRO A 543 15.04 44.37 69.08
CA PRO A 543 14.90 42.92 69.20
C PRO A 543 16.02 42.17 68.47
N GLY A 544 16.65 41.23 69.16
CA GLY A 544 17.75 40.43 68.64
C GLY A 544 17.28 39.14 67.98
N SER A 545 18.23 38.33 67.51
CA SER A 545 17.97 36.98 67.00
C SER A 545 18.18 35.92 68.09
N GLY A 546 17.28 34.94 68.17
CA GLY A 546 17.40 33.78 69.06
C GLY A 546 17.74 32.51 68.28
N ASN A 547 18.47 31.58 68.90
CA ASN A 547 18.90 30.34 68.25
C ASN A 547 17.92 29.20 68.55
N PHE A 548 17.42 28.54 67.50
CA PHE A 548 16.53 27.38 67.59
C PHE A 548 17.18 26.16 66.92
N TYR A 549 16.85 24.95 67.37
CA TYR A 549 17.31 23.73 66.68
C TYR A 549 16.84 23.70 65.23
N GLN A 550 17.74 23.37 64.32
CA GLN A 550 17.45 23.42 62.90
C GLN A 550 16.53 22.26 62.49
N PRO A 551 15.37 22.52 61.88
CA PRO A 551 14.57 21.45 61.26
C PRO A 551 15.32 20.91 60.04
N LEU A 552 15.10 19.64 59.68
CA LEU A 552 15.79 18.93 58.58
C LEU A 552 15.70 19.62 57.20
N SER A 553 14.85 20.65 57.04
CA SER A 553 14.96 21.65 55.97
C SER A 553 14.51 23.03 56.47
N PRO A 554 15.34 24.09 56.35
CA PRO A 554 15.01 25.42 56.84
C PRO A 554 14.20 26.29 55.84
N SER A 555 13.78 25.77 54.69
CA SER A 555 13.24 26.63 53.61
C SER A 555 11.72 26.80 53.68
N ASN A 556 11.24 28.05 53.73
CA ASN A 556 9.81 28.38 53.56
C ASN A 556 9.29 28.15 52.13
N THR A 557 10.15 27.73 51.20
CA THR A 557 9.88 27.69 49.76
C THR A 557 9.37 26.34 49.27
N ASN A 558 9.44 25.28 50.09
CA ASN A 558 8.91 23.96 49.73
C ASN A 558 7.82 23.50 50.73
N PRO A 559 6.53 23.54 50.35
CA PRO A 559 5.41 23.15 51.23
C PRO A 559 5.36 21.64 51.52
N LEU A 560 6.26 20.85 50.94
CA LEU A 560 6.33 19.39 51.09
C LEU A 560 7.42 18.95 52.09
N GLN A 561 8.22 19.88 52.63
CA GLN A 561 9.28 19.59 53.58
C GLN A 561 8.92 20.09 54.99
N PRO A 562 9.20 19.31 56.05
CA PRO A 562 8.95 19.74 57.44
C PRO A 562 9.85 20.92 57.81
N GLY A 563 9.28 21.95 58.44
CA GLY A 563 9.96 23.20 58.79
C GLY A 563 9.19 24.03 59.83
N PHE A 564 9.65 25.26 60.11
CA PHE A 564 8.94 26.18 61.00
C PHE A 564 7.60 26.61 60.39
N SER A 565 6.50 26.35 61.10
CA SER A 565 5.15 26.70 60.67
C SER A 565 4.65 28.03 61.23
N GLN A 566 5.17 28.46 62.38
CA GLN A 566 4.84 29.76 62.96
C GLN A 566 6.01 30.29 63.80
N ILE A 567 6.32 31.58 63.67
CA ILE A 567 7.29 32.29 64.52
C ILE A 567 6.52 33.40 65.23
N THR A 568 6.49 33.34 66.56
CA THR A 568 5.92 34.38 67.41
C THR A 568 7.07 35.27 67.89
N PRO A 569 7.10 36.57 67.53
CA PRO A 569 8.15 37.48 67.95
C PRO A 569 8.21 37.66 69.48
N ALA A 570 9.38 38.03 69.98
CA ALA A 570 9.54 38.40 71.39
C ALA A 570 8.81 39.71 71.70
N THR A 571 8.35 39.86 72.93
CA THR A 571 7.92 41.16 73.45
C THR A 571 9.09 41.86 74.13
N ASP A 572 9.20 43.17 73.96
CA ASP A 572 10.34 43.95 74.46
C ASP A 572 10.27 44.15 75.98
N ASN A 573 11.43 44.26 76.60
CA ASN A 573 11.56 44.70 77.99
C ASN A 573 11.18 46.19 78.08
N ILE A 574 10.36 46.55 79.06
CA ILE A 574 9.93 47.94 79.28
C ILE A 574 10.59 48.44 80.56
N VAL A 575 11.47 49.43 80.43
CA VAL A 575 12.14 50.11 81.54
C VAL A 575 11.47 51.46 81.75
N THR A 576 10.72 51.62 82.83
CA THR A 576 10.05 52.90 83.15
C THR A 576 10.90 53.65 84.16
N ARG A 577 11.33 54.86 83.81
CA ARG A 577 12.04 55.75 84.73
C ARG A 577 11.01 56.67 85.39
N ASN A 578 10.88 56.55 86.71
CA ASN A 578 9.93 57.34 87.49
C ASN A 578 10.50 58.73 87.79
N ALA A 579 9.62 59.70 88.07
CA ALA A 579 10.00 61.09 88.35
C ALA A 579 10.86 61.26 89.63
N ASP A 580 10.90 60.25 90.50
CA ASP A 580 11.71 60.18 91.72
C ASP A 580 13.15 59.66 91.48
N GLY A 581 13.50 59.34 90.23
CA GLY A 581 14.82 58.81 89.85
C GLY A 581 14.95 57.28 89.96
N SER A 582 13.92 56.57 90.42
CA SER A 582 13.88 55.10 90.43
C SER A 582 13.53 54.52 89.05
N THR A 583 13.99 53.30 88.77
CA THR A 583 13.65 52.57 87.53
C THR A 583 12.92 51.28 87.84
N SER A 584 11.78 51.05 87.18
CA SER A 584 11.07 49.77 87.18
C SER A 584 11.27 49.06 85.85
N VAL A 585 11.48 47.74 85.87
CA VAL A 585 11.71 46.95 84.66
C VAL A 585 10.66 45.86 84.59
N THR A 586 9.86 45.88 83.53
CA THR A 586 8.97 44.77 83.14
C THR A 586 9.68 43.96 82.07
N GLN A 587 10.05 42.72 82.38
CA GLN A 587 10.66 41.83 81.39
C GLN A 587 9.63 41.38 80.36
N GLY A 588 10.03 41.44 79.08
CA GLY A 588 9.31 40.87 77.96
C GLY A 588 9.52 39.36 77.86
N THR A 589 8.74 38.73 76.99
CA THR A 589 8.73 37.28 76.77
C THR A 589 9.57 36.94 75.55
N LEU A 590 10.37 35.85 75.63
CA LEU A 590 11.13 35.35 74.48
C LEU A 590 10.19 34.90 73.36
N GLY A 591 10.62 35.08 72.12
CA GLY A 591 9.90 34.61 70.95
C GLY A 591 9.95 33.10 70.85
N THR A 592 8.90 32.51 70.31
CA THR A 592 8.77 31.05 70.15
C THR A 592 8.67 30.70 68.67
N ALA A 593 9.34 29.62 68.26
CA ALA A 593 9.24 29.07 66.91
C ALA A 593 8.61 27.67 66.99
N THR A 594 7.47 27.47 66.35
CA THR A 594 6.78 26.19 66.26
C THR A 594 7.10 25.55 64.92
N ALA A 595 7.60 24.31 64.93
CA ALA A 595 7.72 23.50 63.72
C ALA A 595 6.65 22.42 63.69
N SER A 596 6.11 22.14 62.50
CA SER A 596 5.11 21.11 62.30
C SER A 596 5.41 20.31 61.03
N LEU A 597 4.88 19.09 60.97
CA LEU A 597 4.74 18.38 59.70
C LEU A 597 3.96 19.27 58.72
N PRO A 598 4.29 19.24 57.42
CA PRO A 598 3.50 19.98 56.45
C PRO A 598 2.09 19.39 56.44
N SER A 599 1.06 20.25 56.32
CA SER A 599 -0.31 19.83 56.06
C SER A 599 -0.42 19.37 54.61
N LEU A 600 0.32 18.30 54.30
CA LEU A 600 0.33 17.65 53.01
C LEU A 600 -1.07 17.11 52.78
N TYR A 601 -1.68 17.61 51.72
CA TYR A 601 -2.98 17.22 51.21
C TYR A 601 -4.18 17.76 52.01
N GLN A 602 -4.62 18.97 51.66
CA GLN A 602 -6.06 19.21 51.65
C GLN A 602 -6.66 18.36 50.52
N PHE A 603 -6.96 17.11 50.86
CA PHE A 603 -7.70 16.22 50.00
C PHE A 603 -9.05 16.84 49.64
N PRO A 604 -9.64 16.47 48.49
CA PRO A 604 -10.96 16.95 48.13
C PRO A 604 -11.99 16.48 49.17
N LYS A 605 -12.26 17.34 50.16
CA LYS A 605 -13.48 17.29 50.99
C LYS A 605 -14.75 17.57 50.15
N ARG A 606 -14.57 17.89 48.87
CA ARG A 606 -15.60 18.26 47.90
C ARG A 606 -15.66 17.17 46.83
N LEU A 607 -16.85 16.93 46.29
CA LEU A 607 -17.03 16.04 45.15
C LEU A 607 -16.26 16.58 43.94
N LEU A 608 -15.33 15.78 43.42
CA LEU A 608 -14.69 15.98 42.13
C LEU A 608 -15.25 14.93 41.17
N ALA A 609 -15.83 15.36 40.05
CA ALA A 609 -16.38 14.45 39.05
C ALA A 609 -15.87 14.84 37.66
N SER A 610 -15.55 13.83 36.86
CA SER A 610 -15.12 13.91 35.48
C SER A 610 -15.97 12.94 34.66
N LEU A 611 -16.54 13.45 33.57
CA LEU A 611 -17.30 12.66 32.62
C LEU A 611 -16.55 12.74 31.29
N GLN A 612 -16.17 11.60 30.74
CA GLN A 612 -15.60 11.52 29.41
C GLN A 612 -16.53 10.67 28.52
N ALA A 613 -16.79 11.22 27.35
CA ALA A 613 -17.57 10.59 26.31
C ALA A 613 -16.87 10.92 24.99
N GLN A 614 -16.36 9.90 24.32
CA GLN A 614 -15.55 10.04 23.12
C GLN A 614 -16.01 9.03 22.07
N VAL A 615 -16.18 9.51 20.84
CA VAL A 615 -16.36 8.66 19.66
C VAL A 615 -15.24 8.98 18.69
N THR A 616 -14.45 7.98 18.34
CA THR A 616 -13.33 8.08 17.40
C THR A 616 -13.63 7.17 16.23
N ASN A 617 -13.76 7.74 15.04
CA ASN A 617 -13.92 6.97 13.80
C ASN A 617 -12.69 7.14 12.92
N GLY A 618 -12.12 6.03 12.44
CA GLY A 618 -11.02 6.00 11.50
C GLY A 618 -11.43 5.29 10.23
N ASN A 619 -11.24 5.93 9.07
CA ASN A 619 -11.50 5.31 7.77
C ASN A 619 -10.22 5.36 6.94
N ALA A 620 -9.80 4.23 6.41
CA ALA A 620 -8.72 4.12 5.45
C ALA A 620 -9.22 3.36 4.23
N LYS A 621 -8.95 3.90 3.03
CA LYS A 621 -9.25 3.25 1.75
C LYS A 621 -7.99 3.29 0.88
N ILE A 622 -7.56 2.12 0.44
CA ILE A 622 -6.46 1.95 -0.51
C ILE A 622 -7.09 1.41 -1.81
N LEU A 623 -6.86 2.11 -2.90
CA LEU A 623 -7.29 1.69 -4.24
C LEU A 623 -6.04 1.54 -5.12
N THR A 624 -5.87 0.37 -5.70
CA THR A 624 -4.78 0.08 -6.62
C THR A 624 -5.35 -0.49 -7.91
N ASP A 625 -4.93 0.04 -9.06
CA ASP A 625 -5.49 -0.28 -10.38
C ASP A 625 -4.39 -0.62 -11.40
N PRO A 626 -3.58 -1.67 -11.20
CA PRO A 626 -2.59 -2.09 -12.18
C PRO A 626 -3.26 -2.63 -13.44
N THR A 627 -2.71 -2.23 -14.58
CA THR A 627 -3.09 -2.76 -15.90
C THR A 627 -1.89 -3.47 -16.51
N LEU A 628 -2.09 -4.70 -16.96
CA LEU A 628 -1.03 -5.58 -17.43
C LEU A 628 -1.34 -6.11 -18.81
N ILE A 629 -0.37 -6.07 -19.71
CA ILE A 629 -0.49 -6.73 -21.02
C ILE A 629 0.25 -8.06 -20.93
N VAL A 630 -0.43 -9.16 -21.21
CA VAL A 630 0.13 -10.50 -21.11
C VAL A 630 -0.25 -11.31 -22.36
N GLN A 631 0.73 -12.01 -22.92
CA GLN A 631 0.52 -12.90 -24.06
C GLN A 631 -0.05 -14.25 -23.60
N GLU A 632 -0.79 -14.91 -24.47
CA GLU A 632 -1.28 -16.28 -24.24
C GLU A 632 -0.15 -17.25 -23.86
N GLY A 633 -0.37 -18.03 -22.80
CA GLY A 633 0.60 -18.98 -22.25
C GLY A 633 1.70 -18.36 -21.39
N GLN A 634 1.70 -17.03 -21.18
CA GLN A 634 2.71 -16.32 -20.40
C GLN A 634 2.20 -15.87 -19.03
N GLN A 635 3.15 -15.50 -18.16
CA GLN A 635 2.87 -14.91 -16.85
C GLN A 635 3.51 -13.52 -16.73
N ALA A 636 2.87 -12.64 -15.98
CA ALA A 636 3.36 -11.32 -15.63
C ALA A 636 3.33 -11.13 -14.12
N LEU A 637 4.41 -10.58 -13.58
CA LEU A 637 4.57 -10.26 -12.16
C LEU A 637 4.78 -8.76 -11.98
N VAL A 638 4.02 -8.16 -11.08
CA VAL A 638 4.14 -6.74 -10.71
C VAL A 638 4.39 -6.63 -9.22
N ASN A 639 5.44 -5.91 -8.83
CA ASN A 639 5.76 -5.64 -7.43
C ASN A 639 5.80 -4.13 -7.20
N LEU A 640 4.75 -3.58 -6.58
CA LEU A 640 4.68 -2.20 -6.09
C LEU A 640 4.91 -2.24 -4.58
N THR A 641 6.16 -2.43 -4.17
CA THR A 641 6.53 -2.65 -2.78
C THR A 641 7.57 -1.63 -2.29
N GLN A 642 7.49 -1.27 -1.01
CA GLN A 642 8.53 -0.56 -0.28
C GLN A 642 9.22 -1.52 0.71
N GLU A 643 10.48 -1.28 1.05
CA GLU A 643 11.19 -2.09 2.05
C GLU A 643 11.01 -1.51 3.45
N VAL A 644 10.59 -2.35 4.40
CA VAL A 644 10.52 -2.03 5.83
C VAL A 644 11.39 -2.99 6.63
N VAL A 645 11.76 -2.60 7.84
CA VAL A 645 12.50 -3.49 8.76
C VAL A 645 11.49 -4.45 9.40
N GLY A 646 11.48 -5.69 8.93
CA GLY A 646 10.56 -6.73 9.40
C GLY A 646 11.07 -7.41 10.67
N ASN A 647 12.38 -7.65 10.76
CA ASN A 647 12.99 -8.33 11.90
C ASN A 647 14.43 -7.83 12.16
N ILE A 648 14.85 -7.89 13.41
CA ILE A 648 16.22 -7.55 13.84
C ILE A 648 16.74 -8.67 14.73
N THR A 649 17.66 -9.47 14.18
CA THR A 649 18.30 -10.56 14.91
C THR A 649 19.66 -10.09 15.44
N LEU A 650 19.91 -10.34 16.73
CA LEU A 650 21.23 -10.14 17.33
C LEU A 650 21.94 -11.50 17.35
N GLN A 651 23.08 -11.58 16.67
CA GLN A 651 23.93 -12.75 16.69
C GLN A 651 25.15 -12.45 17.54
N THR A 652 25.20 -13.03 18.73
CA THR A 652 26.34 -12.89 19.64
C THR A 652 27.31 -14.04 19.42
N THR A 653 28.53 -13.72 19.01
CA THR A 653 29.62 -14.68 18.83
C THR A 653 30.69 -14.42 19.89
N ASP A 654 30.87 -15.38 20.78
CA ASP A 654 31.93 -15.32 21.78
C ASP A 654 33.27 -15.63 21.12
N THR A 655 34.17 -14.64 21.14
CA THR A 655 35.54 -14.77 20.63
C THR A 655 36.49 -14.81 21.83
N SER A 656 37.70 -15.36 21.68
CA SER A 656 38.68 -15.57 22.74
C SER A 656 39.17 -14.30 23.49
N GLY A 657 38.66 -13.11 23.15
CA GLY A 657 38.91 -11.84 23.83
C GLY A 657 37.67 -11.01 24.16
N GLY A 658 36.45 -11.57 24.05
CA GLY A 658 35.19 -10.87 24.34
C GLY A 658 34.02 -11.34 23.47
N SER A 659 32.83 -10.85 23.79
CA SER A 659 31.61 -11.18 23.04
C SER A 659 31.36 -10.15 21.94
N ARG A 660 31.32 -10.58 20.67
CA ARG A 660 30.96 -9.73 19.52
C ARG A 660 29.48 -9.92 19.22
N THR A 661 28.67 -8.89 19.39
CA THR A 661 27.26 -8.91 18.97
C THR A 661 27.12 -8.26 17.60
N GLU A 662 26.69 -9.02 16.61
CA GLU A 662 26.38 -8.56 15.25
C GLU A 662 24.87 -8.38 15.10
N ARG A 663 24.45 -7.24 14.53
CA ARG A 663 23.04 -6.92 14.32
C ARG A 663 22.66 -7.14 12.87
N GLN A 664 21.90 -8.19 12.61
CA GLN A 664 21.36 -8.48 11.28
C GLN A 664 19.96 -7.88 11.16
N ILE A 665 19.80 -6.94 10.22
CA ILE A 665 18.53 -6.30 9.91
C ILE A 665 17.91 -7.03 8.71
N GLU A 666 16.78 -7.69 8.92
CA GLU A 666 16.01 -8.34 7.87
C GLU A 666 14.96 -7.36 7.32
N LYS A 667 15.10 -7.05 6.03
CA LYS A 667 14.17 -6.19 5.32
C LYS A 667 13.06 -7.02 4.69
N GLN A 668 11.82 -6.60 4.91
CA GLN A 668 10.64 -7.19 4.31
C GLN A 668 10.04 -6.22 3.29
N LYS A 669 9.60 -6.72 2.14
CA LYS A 669 8.91 -5.92 1.12
C LYS A 669 7.42 -5.87 1.44
N VAL A 670 6.88 -4.66 1.57
CA VAL A 670 5.47 -4.42 1.83
C VAL A 670 4.83 -3.59 0.73
N GLY A 671 3.67 -4.00 0.24
CA GLY A 671 2.95 -3.32 -0.83
C GLY A 671 2.11 -4.31 -1.65
N LEU A 672 1.92 -4.03 -2.94
CA LEU A 672 1.20 -4.91 -3.83
C LEU A 672 2.15 -5.81 -4.62
N THR A 673 1.96 -7.11 -4.53
CA THR A 673 2.53 -8.11 -5.44
C THR A 673 1.39 -8.75 -6.22
N LEU A 674 1.39 -8.62 -7.53
CA LEU A 674 0.35 -9.15 -8.41
C LEU A 674 0.97 -10.11 -9.42
N ASN A 675 0.59 -11.38 -9.33
CA ASN A 675 0.92 -12.39 -10.33
C ASN A 675 -0.31 -12.69 -11.20
N VAL A 676 -0.18 -12.56 -12.52
CA VAL A 676 -1.22 -12.87 -13.51
C VAL A 676 -0.65 -13.85 -14.51
N LYS A 677 -1.32 -14.98 -14.71
CA LYS A 677 -0.97 -15.97 -15.73
C LYS A 677 -2.12 -16.16 -16.69
N ILE A 678 -1.84 -16.09 -17.99
CA ILE A 678 -2.81 -16.37 -19.04
C ILE A 678 -2.53 -17.77 -19.57
N GLU A 679 -3.51 -18.66 -19.45
CA GLU A 679 -3.39 -20.04 -19.92
C GLU A 679 -3.78 -20.14 -21.39
N ARG A 680 -4.95 -19.61 -21.75
CA ARG A 680 -5.48 -19.69 -23.10
C ARG A 680 -6.41 -18.52 -23.44
N ILE A 681 -6.41 -18.09 -24.70
CA ILE A 681 -7.35 -17.11 -25.26
C ILE A 681 -8.10 -17.77 -26.41
N ASP A 682 -9.39 -18.00 -26.21
CA ASP A 682 -10.22 -18.66 -27.22
C ASP A 682 -10.75 -17.70 -28.28
N ASP A 683 -11.06 -18.26 -29.45
CA ASP A 683 -11.63 -17.50 -30.58
C ASP A 683 -13.00 -16.89 -30.27
N ASN A 684 -13.75 -17.49 -29.35
CA ASN A 684 -15.06 -17.02 -28.89
C ASN A 684 -14.99 -15.86 -27.87
N GLY A 685 -13.80 -15.29 -27.67
CA GLY A 685 -13.57 -14.14 -26.80
C GLY A 685 -13.54 -14.48 -25.32
N PHE A 686 -13.28 -15.75 -24.96
CA PHE A 686 -13.04 -16.12 -23.57
C PHE A 686 -11.55 -16.21 -23.27
N VAL A 687 -11.17 -15.79 -22.07
CA VAL A 687 -9.81 -15.79 -21.56
C VAL A 687 -9.77 -16.68 -20.32
N SER A 688 -8.94 -17.72 -20.37
CA SER A 688 -8.60 -18.57 -19.23
C SER A 688 -7.35 -18.01 -18.56
N LEU A 689 -7.49 -17.55 -17.32
CA LEU A 689 -6.40 -16.91 -16.58
C LEU A 689 -6.42 -17.28 -15.09
N SER A 690 -5.32 -17.04 -14.40
CA SER A 690 -5.24 -17.15 -12.94
C SER A 690 -4.56 -15.91 -12.37
N VAL A 691 -5.07 -15.42 -11.24
CA VAL A 691 -4.56 -14.22 -10.56
C VAL A 691 -4.26 -14.56 -9.11
N ALA A 692 -3.10 -14.13 -8.63
CA ALA A 692 -2.72 -14.22 -7.23
C ALA A 692 -2.19 -12.86 -6.74
N PRO A 693 -3.09 -11.97 -6.27
CA PRO A 693 -2.69 -10.71 -5.64
C PRO A 693 -2.36 -10.92 -4.17
N THR A 694 -1.29 -10.27 -3.72
CA THR A 694 -0.91 -10.12 -2.32
C THR A 694 -0.78 -8.63 -2.01
N VAL A 695 -1.54 -8.14 -1.04
CA VAL A 695 -1.48 -6.78 -0.53
C VAL A 695 -0.93 -6.82 0.89
N SER A 696 0.17 -6.13 1.12
CA SER A 696 0.74 -5.94 2.45
C SER A 696 0.91 -4.47 2.79
N ALA A 697 0.64 -4.12 4.05
CA ALA A 697 0.74 -2.77 4.55
C ALA A 697 1.41 -2.75 5.93
N PRO A 698 2.28 -1.76 6.22
CA PRO A 698 2.81 -1.55 7.56
C PRO A 698 1.67 -1.05 8.48
N THR A 699 1.49 -1.70 9.64
CA THR A 699 0.39 -1.38 10.57
C THR A 699 0.86 -0.56 11.76
N ALA A 700 1.88 -1.04 12.45
CA ALA A 700 2.41 -0.43 13.65
C ALA A 700 3.92 -0.67 13.74
N SER A 701 4.58 0.04 14.64
CA SER A 701 5.96 -0.22 14.96
C SER A 701 6.09 -0.69 16.40
N GLN A 702 6.88 -1.74 16.62
CA GLN A 702 7.14 -2.30 17.94
C GLN A 702 8.63 -2.26 18.23
N ASN A 703 8.97 -1.93 19.47
CA ASN A 703 10.34 -2.03 19.96
C ASN A 703 10.53 -3.42 20.59
N THR A 704 11.44 -4.23 20.05
CA THR A 704 11.72 -5.58 20.53
C THR A 704 12.88 -5.63 21.53
N GLY A 705 13.37 -4.49 22.00
CA GLY A 705 14.60 -4.39 22.80
C GLY A 705 15.88 -4.41 21.94
N ASN A 706 15.82 -5.04 20.76
CA ASN A 706 16.93 -5.12 19.80
C ASN A 706 16.90 -3.98 18.76
N GLY A 707 15.80 -3.23 18.72
CA GLY A 707 15.55 -2.14 17.79
C GLY A 707 14.07 -1.99 17.47
N GLN A 708 13.76 -1.06 16.58
CA GLN A 708 12.41 -0.78 16.14
C GLN A 708 12.08 -1.60 14.89
N ILE A 709 11.09 -2.50 14.98
CA ILE A 709 10.56 -3.27 13.84
C ILE A 709 9.19 -2.71 13.42
N VAL A 710 8.78 -3.04 12.20
CA VAL A 710 7.47 -2.67 11.65
C VAL A 710 6.63 -3.93 11.50
N LEU A 711 5.46 -3.95 12.13
CA LEU A 711 4.46 -5.00 11.93
C LEU A 711 3.81 -4.82 10.56
N VAL A 712 3.62 -5.94 9.87
CA VAL A 712 3.06 -5.99 8.53
C VAL A 712 1.76 -6.79 8.59
N SER A 713 0.69 -6.22 8.04
CA SER A 713 -0.53 -6.98 7.71
C SER A 713 -0.43 -7.39 6.26
N GLU A 714 -0.55 -8.70 5.99
CA GLU A 714 -0.56 -9.27 4.65
C GLU A 714 -1.91 -9.91 4.37
N ARG A 715 -2.40 -9.71 3.13
CA ARG A 715 -3.63 -10.30 2.61
C ARG A 715 -3.32 -10.87 1.24
N SER A 716 -3.49 -12.16 1.07
CA SER A 716 -3.23 -12.86 -0.20
C SER A 716 -4.47 -13.60 -0.67
N LEU A 717 -4.62 -13.67 -2.00
CA LEU A 717 -5.68 -14.41 -2.68
C LEU A 717 -5.05 -15.24 -3.79
N THR A 718 -5.61 -16.42 -4.05
CA THR A 718 -5.26 -17.24 -5.21
C THR A 718 -6.56 -17.63 -5.91
N SER A 719 -6.81 -17.13 -7.12
CA SER A 719 -8.08 -17.39 -7.82
C SER A 719 -8.23 -18.81 -8.37
N GLY A 720 -7.11 -19.54 -8.52
CA GLY A 720 -7.06 -20.72 -9.39
C GLY A 720 -7.29 -20.35 -10.86
N MET A 721 -7.68 -21.32 -11.69
CA MET A 721 -8.04 -21.08 -13.09
C MET A 721 -9.47 -20.55 -13.18
N ILE A 722 -9.62 -19.36 -13.76
CA ILE A 722 -10.90 -18.73 -14.02
C ILE A 722 -11.05 -18.43 -15.51
N ARG A 723 -12.28 -18.46 -15.99
CA ARG A 723 -12.62 -18.21 -17.39
C ARG A 723 -13.57 -17.02 -17.47
N LEU A 724 -13.18 -16.00 -18.22
CA LEU A 724 -13.92 -14.74 -18.35
C LEU A 724 -14.10 -14.37 -19.81
N ARG A 725 -15.20 -13.70 -20.15
CA ARG A 725 -15.36 -13.11 -21.47
C ARG A 725 -14.56 -11.80 -21.58
N ASP A 726 -14.14 -11.46 -22.78
CA ASP A 726 -13.60 -10.15 -23.14
C ASP A 726 -14.48 -9.00 -22.60
N GLY A 727 -13.85 -8.06 -21.88
CA GLY A 727 -14.49 -6.93 -21.23
C GLY A 727 -15.34 -7.25 -20.00
N GLN A 728 -15.50 -8.52 -19.62
CA GLN A 728 -16.31 -8.91 -18.46
C GLN A 728 -15.56 -8.69 -17.15
N THR A 729 -16.12 -7.88 -16.25
CA THR A 729 -15.59 -7.73 -14.90
C THR A 729 -16.07 -8.85 -13.99
N LEU A 730 -15.15 -9.51 -13.29
CA LEU A 730 -15.42 -10.45 -12.21
C LEU A 730 -14.91 -9.90 -10.89
N ILE A 731 -15.73 -10.01 -9.84
CA ILE A 731 -15.32 -9.79 -8.46
C ILE A 731 -14.80 -11.13 -7.93
N LEU A 732 -13.48 -11.23 -7.75
CA LEU A 732 -12.80 -12.46 -7.35
C LEU A 732 -13.01 -12.78 -5.87
N SER A 733 -13.03 -11.75 -5.02
CA SER A 733 -13.10 -11.91 -3.59
C SER A 733 -13.61 -10.65 -2.91
N GLY A 734 -14.41 -10.83 -1.86
CA GLY A 734 -14.87 -9.81 -0.92
C GLY A 734 -14.68 -10.35 0.50
N ILE A 735 -13.42 -10.42 0.95
CA ILE A 735 -13.12 -10.91 2.31
C ILE A 735 -13.48 -9.79 3.27
N ILE A 736 -14.54 -10.01 4.06
CA ILE A 736 -14.98 -9.09 5.10
C ILE A 736 -14.61 -9.71 6.44
N GLN A 737 -13.85 -8.98 7.24
CA GLN A 737 -13.59 -9.28 8.63
C GLN A 737 -14.22 -8.18 9.47
N ASP A 738 -15.21 -8.52 10.28
CA ASP A 738 -15.85 -7.61 11.23
C ASP A 738 -15.56 -8.10 12.66
N GLN A 739 -15.07 -7.20 13.50
CA GLN A 739 -14.75 -7.46 14.88
C GLN A 739 -15.41 -6.38 15.75
N ASP A 740 -16.44 -6.78 16.51
CA ASP A 740 -17.05 -5.94 17.54
C ASP A 740 -16.60 -6.43 18.92
N ARG A 741 -15.90 -5.58 19.65
CA ARG A 741 -15.45 -5.82 21.01
C ARG A 741 -16.06 -4.77 21.93
N THR A 742 -16.93 -5.21 22.82
CA THR A 742 -17.45 -4.36 23.91
C THR A 742 -16.85 -4.83 25.24
N THR A 743 -16.18 -3.92 25.93
CA THR A 743 -15.64 -4.12 27.29
C THR A 743 -16.43 -3.25 28.25
N VAL A 744 -17.06 -3.85 29.25
CA VAL A 744 -17.82 -3.14 30.29
C VAL A 744 -17.19 -3.42 31.65
N SER A 745 -16.69 -2.37 32.29
CA SER A 745 -16.25 -2.39 33.68
C SER A 745 -17.28 -1.67 34.53
N LYS A 746 -17.75 -2.27 35.62
CA LYS A 746 -18.81 -1.66 36.44
C LYS A 746 -18.64 -1.96 37.92
N ILE A 747 -19.18 -1.07 38.75
CA ILE A 747 -19.36 -1.32 40.18
C ILE A 747 -20.55 -2.26 40.35
N PRO A 748 -20.41 -3.40 41.06
CA PRO A 748 -21.54 -4.28 41.36
C PRO A 748 -22.67 -3.52 42.05
N ILE A 749 -23.92 -3.89 41.78
CA ILE A 749 -25.15 -3.24 42.30
C ILE A 749 -25.39 -1.85 41.71
N LEU A 750 -24.48 -0.89 41.93
CA LEU A 750 -24.65 0.51 41.49
C LEU A 750 -24.61 0.68 39.96
N GLY A 751 -23.81 -0.11 39.26
CA GLY A 751 -23.74 -0.11 37.79
C GLY A 751 -24.95 -0.74 37.09
N ASP A 752 -25.80 -1.45 37.83
CA ASP A 752 -26.99 -2.15 37.31
C ASP A 752 -28.30 -1.38 37.54
N ILE A 753 -28.25 -0.24 38.25
CA ILE A 753 -29.43 0.59 38.47
C ILE A 753 -29.85 1.24 37.13
N PRO A 754 -31.11 1.11 36.69
CA PRO A 754 -31.57 1.78 35.48
C PRO A 754 -31.45 3.31 35.61
N LEU A 755 -31.27 4.00 34.48
CA LEU A 755 -31.07 5.46 34.35
C LEU A 755 -29.75 6.01 34.91
N ILE A 756 -29.35 5.62 36.12
CA ILE A 756 -28.15 6.17 36.79
C ILE A 756 -26.93 5.24 36.77
N GLY A 757 -27.11 3.95 36.50
CA GLY A 757 -26.03 2.96 36.47
C GLY A 757 -24.96 3.24 35.41
N SER A 758 -25.26 4.03 34.39
CA SER A 758 -24.27 4.49 33.40
C SER A 758 -23.18 5.37 34.01
N LEU A 759 -23.43 6.04 35.14
CA LEU A 759 -22.44 6.85 35.87
C LEU A 759 -21.48 5.99 36.71
N PHE A 760 -21.82 4.71 36.93
CA PHE A 760 -21.06 3.77 37.75
C PHE A 760 -20.45 2.63 36.92
N ARG A 761 -20.42 2.77 35.59
CA ARG A 761 -19.79 1.85 34.66
C ARG A 761 -18.98 2.60 33.59
N SER A 762 -17.95 1.94 33.10
CA SER A 762 -17.18 2.34 31.92
C SER A 762 -17.49 1.35 30.80
N THR A 763 -17.77 1.86 29.60
CA THR A 763 -18.03 1.06 28.41
C THR A 763 -17.09 1.51 27.30
N ASN A 764 -16.24 0.60 26.85
CA ASN A 764 -15.40 0.76 25.65
C ASN A 764 -15.95 -0.19 24.59
N ARG A 765 -16.42 0.36 23.47
CA ARG A 765 -16.86 -0.41 22.31
C ARG A 765 -15.94 -0.11 21.14
N SER A 766 -15.23 -1.12 20.67
CA SER A 766 -14.37 -1.06 19.50
C SER A 766 -14.99 -1.91 18.39
N ASN A 767 -15.33 -1.27 17.29
CA ASN A 767 -15.72 -1.92 16.04
C ASN A 767 -14.59 -1.77 15.04
N GLU A 768 -14.13 -2.87 14.46
CA GLU A 768 -13.18 -2.87 13.36
C GLU A 768 -13.74 -3.70 12.21
N ARG A 769 -13.97 -3.06 11.06
CA ARG A 769 -14.38 -3.73 9.82
C ARG A 769 -13.30 -3.54 8.75
N ARG A 770 -12.76 -4.65 8.29
CA ARG A 770 -11.76 -4.74 7.22
C ARG A 770 -12.34 -5.46 6.02
N GLU A 771 -12.23 -4.88 4.84
CA GLU A 771 -12.79 -5.42 3.61
C GLU A 771 -11.79 -5.31 2.47
N VAL A 772 -11.51 -6.44 1.78
CA VAL A 772 -10.72 -6.44 0.55
C VAL A 772 -11.56 -6.94 -0.61
N VAL A 773 -11.68 -6.09 -1.63
CA VAL A 773 -12.38 -6.39 -2.88
C VAL A 773 -11.36 -6.42 -4.02
N VAL A 774 -11.32 -7.53 -4.76
CA VAL A 774 -10.51 -7.65 -5.98
C VAL A 774 -11.44 -7.79 -7.18
N LEU A 775 -11.38 -6.83 -8.09
CA LEU A 775 -12.07 -6.87 -9.38
C LEU A 775 -11.05 -7.13 -10.48
N LEU A 776 -11.47 -7.90 -11.46
CA LEU A 776 -10.66 -8.33 -12.58
C LEU A 776 -11.44 -8.15 -13.88
N THR A 777 -10.85 -7.49 -14.87
CA THR A 777 -11.44 -7.31 -16.19
C THR A 777 -10.38 -7.61 -17.26
N PRO A 778 -10.47 -8.75 -17.99
CA PRO A 778 -9.63 -9.00 -19.15
C PRO A 778 -10.19 -8.27 -20.38
N GLN A 779 -9.29 -7.80 -21.25
CA GLN A 779 -9.61 -7.18 -22.53
C GLN A 779 -8.66 -7.72 -23.60
N ILE A 780 -9.17 -8.47 -24.58
CA ILE A 780 -8.35 -9.06 -25.64
C ILE A 780 -7.84 -7.95 -26.55
N MET A 781 -6.55 -8.02 -26.92
CA MET A 781 -5.93 -7.09 -27.85
C MET A 781 -6.31 -7.45 -29.27
N ASP A 782 -6.87 -6.48 -30.00
CA ASP A 782 -7.00 -6.56 -31.46
C ASP A 782 -5.67 -6.12 -32.09
N ASP A 783 -4.93 -7.07 -32.65
CA ASP A 783 -3.68 -6.87 -33.38
C ASP A 783 -3.89 -6.95 -34.91
N SER A 784 -5.14 -6.78 -35.39
CA SER A 784 -5.43 -6.73 -36.81
C SER A 784 -4.87 -5.45 -37.45
N GLU A 785 -4.57 -5.49 -38.75
CA GLU A 785 -4.07 -4.32 -39.53
C GLU A 785 -5.04 -3.12 -39.51
N ARG A 786 -6.29 -3.33 -39.06
CA ARG A 786 -7.33 -2.31 -38.87
C ARG A 786 -7.35 -1.72 -37.46
N SER A 787 -6.63 -2.33 -36.52
CA SER A 787 -6.46 -1.80 -35.17
C SER A 787 -5.51 -0.61 -35.24
N SER A 788 -5.95 0.54 -34.73
CA SER A 788 -5.08 1.71 -34.57
C SER A 788 -3.97 1.33 -33.60
N TYR A 789 -2.80 0.98 -34.13
CA TYR A 789 -1.63 0.50 -33.39
C TYR A 789 -1.46 1.25 -32.05
N GLY A 790 -1.82 0.58 -30.97
CA GLY A 790 -1.61 1.07 -29.61
C GLY A 790 -2.85 0.95 -28.73
N TYR A 791 -2.70 0.21 -27.64
CA TYR A 791 -3.38 0.64 -26.41
C TYR A 791 -2.84 2.02 -26.08
N ASN A 792 -3.61 3.05 -26.42
CA ASN A 792 -3.43 4.34 -25.78
C ASN A 792 -3.74 4.09 -24.30
N TYR A 793 -2.70 4.12 -23.46
CA TYR A 793 -2.89 4.20 -22.02
C TYR A 793 -3.82 5.39 -21.80
N ASN A 794 -5.07 5.10 -21.43
CA ASN A 794 -6.03 6.11 -21.01
C ASN A 794 -5.87 6.23 -19.49
N PRO A 795 -5.00 7.11 -19.00
CA PRO A 795 -4.87 7.35 -17.57
C PRO A 795 -6.24 7.67 -16.99
N SER A 796 -6.41 7.39 -15.69
CA SER A 796 -7.60 7.83 -14.97
C SER A 796 -7.82 9.35 -15.18
N PRO A 797 -9.06 9.84 -15.12
CA PRO A 797 -9.35 11.26 -15.37
C PRO A 797 -8.48 12.23 -14.58
N GLU A 798 -8.11 11.86 -13.34
CA GLU A 798 -7.20 12.62 -12.46
C GLU A 798 -5.76 12.63 -12.99
N VAL A 799 -5.23 11.47 -13.37
CA VAL A 799 -3.87 11.36 -13.93
C VAL A 799 -3.81 12.06 -15.30
N ARG A 800 -4.89 12.00 -16.09
CA ARG A 800 -5.00 12.73 -17.36
C ARG A 800 -4.94 14.24 -17.14
N GLN A 801 -5.68 14.77 -16.17
CA GLN A 801 -5.60 16.19 -15.79
C GLN A 801 -4.19 16.59 -15.30
N MET A 802 -3.50 15.72 -14.58
CA MET A 802 -2.13 15.97 -14.11
C MET A 802 -1.12 15.95 -15.25
N LEU A 803 -1.26 15.00 -16.19
CA LEU A 803 -0.42 14.88 -17.37
C LEU A 803 -0.68 16.02 -18.37
N GLU A 804 -1.94 16.41 -18.57
CA GLU A 804 -2.34 17.59 -19.36
C GLU A 804 -1.77 18.88 -18.74
N ARG A 805 -1.81 19.04 -17.40
CA ARG A 805 -1.15 20.16 -16.70
C ARG A 805 0.37 20.18 -16.86
N ARG A 806 0.99 19.01 -17.08
CA ARG A 806 2.43 18.86 -17.36
C ARG A 806 2.76 18.87 -18.85
N GLY A 807 1.80 19.20 -19.72
CA GLY A 807 2.01 19.38 -21.15
C GLY A 807 1.94 18.11 -21.99
N TRP A 808 1.52 16.97 -21.43
CA TRP A 808 1.27 15.77 -22.21
C TRP A 808 -0.09 15.89 -22.92
N LYS A 809 -0.07 15.86 -24.25
CA LYS A 809 -1.27 15.73 -25.08
C LYS A 809 -1.33 14.30 -25.60
N PRO A 810 -2.45 13.57 -25.45
CA PRO A 810 -2.60 12.28 -26.12
C PRO A 810 -2.55 12.52 -27.63
N SER A 811 -1.62 11.89 -28.32
CA SER A 811 -1.54 11.88 -29.78
C SER A 811 -2.63 10.95 -30.32
N GLY A 812 -3.63 11.53 -30.99
CA GLY A 812 -4.67 10.78 -31.69
C GLY A 812 -6.08 11.05 -31.17
N GLN A 813 -6.66 12.16 -31.60
CA GLN A 813 -8.09 12.25 -31.93
C GLN A 813 -8.22 12.78 -33.35
#